data_AF-A0ABD3QHF6-F1
#
_entry.id   AF-A0ABD3QHF6-F1
#
_cell.length_a   1.000
_cell.length_b   1.000
_cell.length_c   1.000
_cell.angle_alpha   90.00
_cell.angle_beta   90.00
_cell.angle_gamma   90.00
#
_symmetry.space_group_name_H-M   'P 1'
#
loop_
_entity.id
_entity.type
_entity.pdbx_description
1 polymer ?
#
loop_
_entity_poly.entity_id
_entity_poly.type
_entity_poly.pdbx_seq_one_letter_code
_entity_poly.pdbx_strand_id
1 'polypeptide(L)'
;MALPGSASRRLSLAGAAAAAVVLGVRSESFAAAAVPAAVTTFLSPPRPGRPLPGRRRRRNDDDDVGRRVLPPLPESSSLVGAGLPPRGANEGGGRPPPTNETTPSQIVVTHGPISPMSPSSLVGRAEGIPPGGLTRDDEREMLAVMRRLSAMGRRRDDDVVVGGGGVGDDAAPHARHRRRDATIVERLMDRLLEEPRLDDGEGSPLGGDRRRKDDIARVRTMHNLAIRAWANSDVRGSAERAERVLKRLRAVAAAPTSSLSPRPDVYSFAHCYAAWYKESIFAARRTNGDDSRASSMALHRAESVLRSMKQFLMRDENGRISSDRSSVMAEDVNSLLTMWSNTNVDLPELSETFLRFLADECEGGCDAWLNVRSYNLVINAWAKSGRGDESINRSMMLLKEMETSSCRVSPDLLSYSGVISCIAKSERFDDAKKAEVVLNRMIMTNEVRPDNVIFNQVMNIYSKGGMVGSSEKCENLLKRMDDLAGNGNQQISPDVRTYNILLTAYANEKGPADAEKVLQRLESHRCIKPNSISFITCMDAFAKVGDAHNNLRILSLMEKAFESGNVHAKPTRRAFVSALNSLAKSGRGDAGTRAEALVQRMEKFALAGNADLLPDTTVYNVLINCHKNSASQAEKVLYRMGKRSIERDVVSYSSVINVYSKMGGIQAARRAQALLDEMQHDSIEPNAHTFNSAITAWTRSGSTGAAQKAEGLLKQMEEMYAAGNTNLQPSAQVYTSVITAWAKADDPGSALRAEILLKLMWAMYKRGNKSAKPNVHAFTSCINAWARSREKDAGLRAEALLDQMITLYEKGDDDVKPNVLTFTSVIHAYARSGLRDATTKAAGIVKKMELMGVKPNLQTYNTLISLYGNSQQPGAGKKAEGILTKLEEECRNGNVDMRPTVVTYTSCINAWAKSTDFGKAERANSVLVRMKDMHASGVIADKPNEYTFTAVINACATTYGEHAEKQEAFRIAYSIFKDMSESEDISPNHITYSTFLRAISKLVPSGEKKDSLASAAFRLCIRDGQCDANCLFHMKNAASPELVSDLLGCSEPSEAACLTVDDMPANWTCNVMKKSPPRSRDKMQDIY
;
A
#
# COMPACT_ATOMS: atom_id res chain seq x y z
N MET A 1 -62.13 26.95 -24.20
CA MET A 1 -62.28 28.42 -24.19
C MET A 1 -60.94 29.04 -24.58
N ALA A 2 -60.97 30.22 -25.22
CA ALA A 2 -59.87 31.18 -25.44
C ALA A 2 -58.42 30.67 -25.65
N LEU A 3 -57.96 30.77 -26.90
CA LEU A 3 -56.56 31.11 -27.27
C LEU A 3 -56.39 32.66 -27.22
N PRO A 4 -55.28 33.27 -27.68
CA PRO A 4 -53.90 33.19 -27.20
C PRO A 4 -53.32 34.61 -26.90
N GLY A 5 -52.02 34.77 -26.64
CA GLY A 5 -51.38 36.10 -26.56
C GLY A 5 -49.84 36.05 -26.62
N SER A 6 -49.20 37.02 -27.28
CA SER A 6 -47.78 36.99 -27.62
C SER A 6 -47.04 38.33 -27.43
N ALA A 7 -45.70 38.29 -27.59
CA ALA A 7 -44.80 39.38 -28.00
C ALA A 7 -44.26 40.43 -26.96
N SER A 8 -42.98 40.24 -26.62
CA SER A 8 -41.86 41.14 -27.00
C SER A 8 -41.84 42.64 -26.63
N ARG A 9 -40.86 43.01 -25.76
CA ARG A 9 -39.84 44.11 -25.88
C ARG A 9 -38.93 44.03 -24.64
N ARG A 10 -37.58 44.05 -24.69
CA ARG A 10 -36.57 44.99 -25.24
C ARG A 10 -36.55 46.38 -24.59
N LEU A 11 -35.66 46.55 -23.60
CA LEU A 11 -34.87 47.72 -23.18
C LEU A 11 -33.94 47.21 -22.04
N SER A 12 -32.60 47.35 -21.97
CA SER A 12 -31.54 48.11 -22.66
C SER A 12 -31.29 49.56 -22.22
N LEU A 13 -30.52 49.73 -21.13
CA LEU A 13 -29.53 50.78 -20.79
C LEU A 13 -28.65 50.15 -19.67
N ALA A 14 -27.32 50.13 -19.73
CA ALA A 14 -26.36 51.22 -19.49
C ALA A 14 -26.38 51.76 -18.04
N GLY A 15 -25.26 52.04 -17.36
CA GLY A 15 -23.86 51.80 -17.76
C GLY A 15 -22.87 52.83 -17.19
N ALA A 16 -22.17 52.49 -16.10
CA ALA A 16 -20.95 53.14 -15.60
C ALA A 16 -20.21 52.11 -14.71
N ALA A 17 -18.90 51.83 -14.75
CA ALA A 17 -17.66 52.53 -15.15
C ALA A 17 -16.87 53.11 -13.97
N ALA A 18 -15.64 52.58 -13.79
CA ALA A 18 -14.53 53.10 -12.96
C ALA A 18 -14.74 53.22 -11.43
N ALA A 19 -13.70 53.29 -10.58
CA ALA A 19 -12.34 52.73 -10.61
C ALA A 19 -11.69 52.94 -9.22
N ALA A 20 -10.49 52.35 -8.99
CA ALA A 20 -9.52 52.72 -7.95
C ALA A 20 -9.87 52.46 -6.45
N VAL A 21 -8.91 52.38 -5.52
CA VAL A 21 -7.63 51.60 -5.51
C VAL A 21 -7.06 51.51 -4.06
N VAL A 22 -6.69 50.30 -3.62
CA VAL A 22 -5.59 49.97 -2.66
C VAL A 22 -5.66 50.41 -1.16
N LEU A 23 -5.18 49.50 -0.29
CA LEU A 23 -5.12 49.54 1.20
C LEU A 23 -6.47 49.48 1.95
N GLY A 24 -6.57 48.87 3.14
CA GLY A 24 -5.60 48.02 3.85
C GLY A 24 -5.90 47.82 5.34
N VAL A 25 -5.32 46.77 5.95
CA VAL A 25 -5.21 46.50 7.41
C VAL A 25 -6.47 46.10 8.19
N ARG A 26 -6.44 44.85 8.68
CA ARG A 26 -6.97 44.28 9.95
C ARG A 26 -8.11 45.01 10.70
N SER A 27 -9.17 44.26 11.02
CA SER A 27 -9.29 43.62 12.35
C SER A 27 -10.48 42.66 12.44
N GLU A 28 -10.31 41.53 13.14
CA GLU A 28 -11.41 40.67 13.59
C GLU A 28 -11.74 41.02 15.05
N SER A 29 -13.02 40.95 15.44
CA SER A 29 -13.43 41.03 16.85
C SER A 29 -14.68 40.20 17.14
N PHE A 30 -14.85 39.83 18.41
CA PHE A 30 -15.81 38.83 18.92
C PHE A 30 -17.27 39.31 18.93
N ALA A 31 -18.21 38.41 18.57
CA ALA A 31 -19.39 38.00 19.37
C ALA A 31 -20.17 36.90 18.63
N ALA A 32 -20.72 35.81 19.19
CA ALA A 32 -21.18 35.44 20.53
C ALA A 32 -22.64 35.81 20.89
N ALA A 33 -23.62 35.19 20.21
CA ALA A 33 -25.04 35.06 20.57
C ALA A 33 -25.71 34.01 19.65
N ALA A 34 -26.77 33.28 20.00
CA ALA A 34 -27.36 32.92 21.30
C ALA A 34 -28.22 31.64 21.14
N VAL A 35 -28.60 30.99 22.25
CA VAL A 35 -29.53 29.83 22.29
C VAL A 35 -30.99 30.34 22.38
N PRO A 36 -31.99 29.57 21.93
CA PRO A 36 -32.97 29.09 22.92
C PRO A 36 -33.33 27.60 22.75
N ALA A 37 -33.95 27.03 23.79
CA ALA A 37 -34.24 25.60 23.93
C ALA A 37 -35.71 25.35 24.37
N ALA A 38 -36.03 24.10 24.76
CA ALA A 38 -37.37 23.57 25.06
C ALA A 38 -38.21 23.25 23.79
N VAL A 39 -39.20 22.35 23.79
CA VAL A 39 -39.98 21.76 24.90
C VAL A 39 -39.95 20.21 24.89
N THR A 40 -40.45 19.61 25.99
CA THR A 40 -40.61 18.18 26.32
C THR A 40 -41.66 17.46 25.41
N THR A 41 -42.07 16.17 25.54
CA THR A 41 -42.23 15.30 26.73
C THR A 41 -42.53 13.83 26.35
N PHE A 42 -42.11 12.85 27.18
CA PHE A 42 -42.71 11.51 27.44
C PHE A 42 -43.14 10.55 26.28
N LEU A 43 -42.54 9.35 26.23
CA LEU A 43 -43.20 8.05 26.59
C LEU A 43 -42.30 6.80 26.39
N SER A 44 -42.69 5.67 26.98
CA SER A 44 -42.07 4.32 26.90
C SER A 44 -43.06 3.27 27.43
N PRO A 45 -42.85 1.92 27.26
CA PRO A 45 -41.81 1.23 26.50
C PRO A 45 -42.34 0.81 25.10
N PRO A 46 -42.72 -0.44 24.69
CA PRO A 46 -42.68 -1.78 25.32
C PRO A 46 -41.48 -2.64 24.82
N ARG A 47 -41.60 -3.98 24.85
CA ARG A 47 -40.78 -4.97 24.10
C ARG A 47 -41.67 -6.11 23.57
N PRO A 48 -41.46 -6.63 22.36
CA PRO A 48 -41.57 -8.06 22.05
C PRO A 48 -40.18 -8.72 22.14
N GLY A 49 -40.01 -10.03 22.34
CA GLY A 49 -40.99 -11.11 22.49
C GLY A 49 -40.42 -12.40 21.90
N ARG A 50 -39.88 -13.32 22.71
CA ARG A 50 -39.33 -14.61 22.24
C ARG A 50 -40.44 -15.57 21.80
N PRO A 51 -40.34 -16.23 20.64
CA PRO A 51 -41.01 -17.50 20.37
C PRO A 51 -40.16 -18.71 20.79
N LEU A 52 -40.82 -19.84 21.07
CA LEU A 52 -40.23 -21.16 21.31
C LEU A 52 -40.36 -22.06 20.05
N PRO A 53 -39.64 -23.19 19.93
CA PRO A 53 -39.50 -23.90 18.66
C PRO A 53 -40.76 -24.68 18.24
N GLY A 54 -41.18 -24.48 16.98
CA GLY A 54 -42.25 -25.23 16.32
C GLY A 54 -41.80 -26.58 15.75
N ARG A 55 -42.70 -27.57 15.73
CA ARG A 55 -42.41 -28.95 15.29
C ARG A 55 -42.48 -29.14 13.76
N ARG A 56 -41.71 -30.14 13.30
CA ARG A 56 -41.81 -30.85 12.00
C ARG A 56 -43.20 -30.84 11.35
N ARG A 57 -43.23 -30.70 10.02
CA ARG A 57 -43.95 -31.65 9.15
C ARG A 57 -43.03 -32.18 8.05
N ARG A 58 -43.34 -33.39 7.58
CA ARG A 58 -42.75 -34.11 6.44
C ARG A 58 -43.75 -34.08 5.27
N ARG A 59 -43.28 -34.58 4.12
CA ARG A 59 -44.04 -35.06 2.95
C ARG A 59 -44.35 -34.02 1.87
N ASN A 60 -44.28 -34.35 0.57
CA ASN A 60 -43.73 -35.54 -0.13
C ASN A 60 -43.55 -35.21 -1.64
N ASP A 61 -42.76 -36.01 -2.37
CA ASP A 61 -42.93 -36.54 -3.76
C ASP A 61 -43.18 -35.54 -4.94
N ASP A 62 -42.76 -35.77 -6.20
CA ASP A 62 -41.88 -36.78 -6.84
C ASP A 62 -41.35 -36.29 -8.23
N ASP A 63 -40.89 -37.20 -9.11
CA ASP A 63 -40.37 -37.07 -10.51
C ASP A 63 -38.93 -36.47 -10.63
N ASP A 64 -37.83 -37.19 -10.94
CA ASP A 64 -37.48 -38.23 -11.96
C ASP A 64 -37.40 -37.65 -13.40
N VAL A 65 -36.44 -37.96 -14.31
CA VAL A 65 -35.66 -39.19 -14.61
C VAL A 65 -34.19 -38.87 -15.02
N GLY A 66 -33.18 -39.72 -14.71
CA GLY A 66 -31.80 -39.50 -15.20
C GLY A 66 -30.66 -40.50 -14.87
N ARG A 67 -30.81 -41.81 -15.18
CA ARG A 67 -29.79 -42.90 -15.07
C ARG A 67 -28.45 -42.61 -15.81
N ARG A 68 -27.27 -43.22 -15.57
CA ARG A 68 -26.62 -44.25 -14.68
C ARG A 68 -25.06 -44.01 -14.82
N VAL A 69 -24.06 -44.67 -14.20
CA VAL A 69 -23.70 -46.08 -13.89
C VAL A 69 -22.65 -46.11 -12.75
N LEU A 70 -22.56 -47.20 -11.97
CA LEU A 70 -21.42 -47.55 -11.09
C LEU A 70 -21.13 -49.07 -11.14
N PRO A 71 -19.87 -49.50 -10.99
CA PRO A 71 -19.50 -50.83 -10.50
C PRO A 71 -18.70 -50.78 -9.16
N PRO A 72 -18.75 -51.84 -8.31
CA PRO A 72 -18.05 -51.91 -7.02
C PRO A 72 -16.73 -52.71 -7.07
N LEU A 73 -16.00 -52.76 -5.94
CA LEU A 73 -14.88 -53.67 -5.67
C LEU A 73 -14.99 -54.30 -4.24
N PRO A 74 -14.32 -55.44 -3.95
CA PRO A 74 -14.88 -56.45 -3.03
C PRO A 74 -14.19 -56.61 -1.66
N GLU A 75 -14.55 -57.68 -0.95
CA GLU A 75 -14.27 -58.01 0.47
C GLU A 75 -13.05 -58.93 0.72
N SER A 76 -12.73 -59.14 2.01
CA SER A 76 -11.90 -60.23 2.60
C SER A 76 -10.38 -60.17 2.30
N SER A 77 -9.44 -60.81 3.04
CA SER A 77 -9.44 -61.69 4.24
C SER A 77 -7.99 -61.69 4.85
N SER A 78 -7.61 -62.27 6.00
CA SER A 78 -8.26 -62.65 7.29
C SER A 78 -7.20 -63.26 8.25
N LEU A 79 -7.41 -63.20 9.60
CA LEU A 79 -6.60 -63.88 10.67
C LEU A 79 -5.10 -63.45 10.74
N VAL A 80 -4.19 -63.80 11.67
CA VAL A 80 -4.08 -64.40 13.05
C VAL A 80 -3.06 -63.48 13.81
N GLY A 81 -2.90 -63.33 15.14
CA GLY A 81 -3.58 -63.83 16.37
C GLY A 81 -2.56 -64.25 17.47
N ALA A 82 -2.69 -63.75 18.71
CA ALA A 82 -1.77 -63.93 19.87
C ALA A 82 -0.33 -63.36 19.71
N GLY A 83 0.48 -63.10 20.76
CA GLY A 83 0.25 -63.17 22.22
C GLY A 83 1.44 -62.62 23.04
N LEU A 84 1.24 -62.42 24.36
CA LEU A 84 2.28 -62.16 25.40
C LEU A 84 2.80 -63.52 25.98
N PRO A 85 3.81 -63.64 26.89
CA PRO A 85 4.52 -62.63 27.69
C PRO A 85 6.11 -62.68 27.66
N PRO A 86 6.93 -62.99 28.72
CA PRO A 86 7.84 -61.95 29.29
C PRO A 86 9.29 -62.34 29.72
N ARG A 87 10.01 -61.35 30.30
CA ARG A 87 11.13 -61.42 31.31
C ARG A 87 12.58 -61.79 30.89
N GLY A 88 13.54 -61.25 31.67
CA GLY A 88 15.00 -61.49 31.63
C GLY A 88 15.78 -60.23 31.16
N ALA A 89 16.63 -59.49 31.90
CA ALA A 89 17.41 -59.60 33.16
C ALA A 89 18.93 -59.86 32.96
N ASN A 90 19.76 -59.22 33.81
CA ASN A 90 21.24 -59.27 33.92
C ASN A 90 22.06 -58.63 32.75
N GLU A 91 23.25 -58.01 32.96
CA GLU A 91 23.84 -57.40 34.18
C GLU A 91 25.06 -56.50 33.83
N GLY A 92 25.50 -55.64 34.76
CA GLY A 92 26.77 -54.88 34.71
C GLY A 92 26.77 -53.59 33.86
N GLY A 93 27.54 -52.54 34.19
CA GLY A 93 28.37 -52.33 35.38
C GLY A 93 29.36 -51.17 35.23
N GLY A 94 29.01 -49.96 35.70
CA GLY A 94 29.89 -48.78 35.65
C GLY A 94 29.27 -47.51 36.26
N ARG A 95 30.05 -46.78 37.07
CA ARG A 95 29.73 -45.55 37.83
C ARG A 95 31.02 -44.69 37.88
N PRO A 96 31.01 -43.43 38.37
CA PRO A 96 30.02 -42.33 38.38
C PRO A 96 30.71 -41.07 37.72
N PRO A 97 30.53 -39.76 38.08
CA PRO A 97 29.62 -39.08 39.02
C PRO A 97 28.93 -37.81 38.37
N PRO A 98 28.49 -36.71 39.05
CA PRO A 98 27.11 -36.26 38.85
C PRO A 98 26.87 -34.73 38.65
N THR A 99 25.64 -34.36 38.26
CA THR A 99 24.83 -33.22 38.78
C THR A 99 23.50 -33.21 38.01
N ASN A 100 22.38 -33.53 38.65
CA ASN A 100 21.47 -32.57 39.30
C ASN A 100 20.84 -31.52 38.35
N GLU A 101 19.75 -31.88 37.70
CA GLU A 101 18.55 -31.04 37.63
C GLU A 101 17.31 -31.91 37.40
N THR A 102 16.24 -31.71 38.18
CA THR A 102 14.97 -32.43 38.02
C THR A 102 13.81 -31.44 38.03
N THR A 103 13.02 -31.45 36.95
CA THR A 103 11.76 -30.73 36.81
C THR A 103 10.58 -31.58 37.32
N PRO A 104 9.44 -30.96 37.69
CA PRO A 104 8.45 -31.60 38.58
C PRO A 104 7.30 -32.27 37.83
N SER A 105 6.59 -33.21 38.49
CA SER A 105 5.17 -33.47 38.20
C SER A 105 4.44 -34.30 39.26
N GLN A 106 3.10 -34.21 39.18
CA GLN A 106 2.00 -34.98 39.78
C GLN A 106 1.24 -34.26 40.92
N ILE A 107 0.01 -33.73 40.75
CA ILE A 107 -1.30 -34.22 40.21
C ILE A 107 -2.16 -34.87 41.31
N VAL A 108 -3.51 -34.74 41.17
CA VAL A 108 -4.66 -35.22 42.00
C VAL A 108 -5.31 -34.11 42.86
N VAL A 109 -6.65 -33.91 42.92
CA VAL A 109 -7.75 -34.14 41.95
C VAL A 109 -9.03 -33.36 42.40
N THR A 110 -9.94 -33.00 41.47
CA THR A 110 -11.32 -32.45 41.70
C THR A 110 -11.46 -31.08 42.41
N HIS A 111 -12.57 -30.32 42.32
CA HIS A 111 -13.91 -30.52 41.72
C HIS A 111 -14.36 -29.29 40.86
N GLY A 112 -15.63 -29.25 40.42
CA GLY A 112 -16.19 -28.28 39.47
C GLY A 112 -16.61 -26.89 40.00
N PRO A 113 -17.25 -26.04 39.17
CA PRO A 113 -17.29 -24.59 39.35
C PRO A 113 -18.52 -24.02 40.08
N ILE A 114 -18.35 -22.86 40.74
CA ILE A 114 -19.42 -21.98 41.22
C ILE A 114 -19.08 -20.52 40.88
N SER A 115 -20.10 -19.72 40.51
CA SER A 115 -20.01 -18.31 40.12
C SER A 115 -19.81 -17.36 41.33
N PRO A 116 -19.36 -16.10 41.14
CA PRO A 116 -18.95 -15.24 42.26
C PRO A 116 -20.13 -14.67 43.06
N MET A 117 -19.94 -14.56 44.38
CA MET A 117 -20.73 -13.69 45.26
C MET A 117 -19.83 -12.71 46.01
N SER A 118 -20.31 -11.49 46.17
CA SER A 118 -19.73 -10.44 47.00
C SER A 118 -20.10 -10.62 48.48
N PRO A 119 -19.18 -10.37 49.41
CA PRO A 119 -19.53 -10.04 50.79
C PRO A 119 -19.04 -8.62 51.16
N SER A 120 -19.91 -7.63 51.00
CA SER A 120 -19.72 -6.28 51.53
C SER A 120 -20.25 -6.17 52.97
N SER A 121 -19.64 -6.89 53.92
CA SER A 121 -19.95 -6.76 55.35
C SER A 121 -18.90 -7.44 56.25
N LEU A 122 -18.06 -6.65 56.94
CA LEU A 122 -17.53 -6.98 58.26
C LEU A 122 -16.88 -5.74 58.89
N VAL A 123 -17.65 -5.04 59.74
CA VAL A 123 -17.09 -4.06 60.68
C VAL A 123 -16.52 -4.85 61.86
N GLY A 124 -15.22 -4.74 62.12
CA GLY A 124 -14.55 -5.51 63.17
C GLY A 124 -13.22 -4.91 63.61
N ARG A 125 -13.23 -4.23 64.77
CA ARG A 125 -12.07 -3.71 65.53
C ARG A 125 -11.04 -2.91 64.72
N ALA A 126 -11.18 -1.59 64.78
CA ALA A 126 -10.00 -0.72 64.82
C ALA A 126 -9.39 -0.77 66.23
N GLU A 127 -8.18 -1.31 66.35
CA GLU A 127 -7.29 -1.03 67.49
C GLU A 127 -6.28 0.04 67.05
N GLY A 128 -5.90 0.93 67.98
CA GLY A 128 -5.31 2.23 67.64
C GLY A 128 -3.94 2.16 66.98
N ILE A 129 -3.78 2.84 65.84
CA ILE A 129 -2.50 3.12 65.18
C ILE A 129 -2.36 4.65 65.09
N PRO A 130 -1.21 5.25 65.48
CA PRO A 130 -1.04 6.70 65.44
C PRO A 130 -0.99 7.24 64.00
N PRO A 131 -1.44 8.48 63.77
CA PRO A 131 -1.46 9.09 62.44
C PRO A 131 -0.03 9.34 61.92
N GLY A 132 0.26 8.89 60.69
CA GLY A 132 1.47 9.26 59.94
C GLY A 132 2.29 8.07 59.39
N GLY A 133 2.23 6.89 60.00
CA GLY A 133 3.03 5.75 59.55
C GLY A 133 2.50 5.06 58.29
N LEU A 134 3.35 4.82 57.30
CA LEU A 134 3.01 3.94 56.16
C LEU A 134 2.83 2.50 56.62
N THR A 135 1.76 1.86 56.15
CA THR A 135 1.38 0.50 56.56
C THR A 135 2.13 -0.57 55.76
N ARG A 136 2.07 -1.82 56.25
CA ARG A 136 2.52 -2.99 55.47
C ARG A 136 1.71 -3.22 54.19
N ASP A 137 0.51 -2.67 54.09
CA ASP A 137 -0.31 -2.77 52.89
C ASP A 137 0.02 -1.66 51.88
N ASP A 138 0.45 -0.47 52.33
CA ASP A 138 1.12 0.54 51.47
C ASP A 138 2.43 -0.02 50.87
N GLU A 139 3.23 -0.74 51.67
CA GLU A 139 4.44 -1.46 51.22
C GLU A 139 4.11 -2.51 50.15
N ARG A 140 3.06 -3.32 50.37
CA ARG A 140 2.58 -4.32 49.41
C ARG A 140 2.02 -3.70 48.13
N GLU A 141 1.24 -2.62 48.23
CA GLU A 141 0.68 -1.91 47.08
C GLU A 141 1.81 -1.32 46.21
N MET A 142 2.81 -0.70 46.83
CA MET A 142 3.97 -0.15 46.13
C MET A 142 4.84 -1.23 45.48
N LEU A 143 5.09 -2.36 46.16
CA LEU A 143 5.75 -3.53 45.56
C LEU A 143 4.94 -4.11 44.39
N ALA A 144 3.60 -4.09 44.46
CA ALA A 144 2.74 -4.53 43.38
C ALA A 144 2.77 -3.57 42.17
N VAL A 145 2.78 -2.25 42.39
CA VAL A 145 3.00 -1.23 41.35
C VAL A 145 4.37 -1.44 40.69
N MET A 146 5.43 -1.58 41.47
CA MET A 146 6.79 -1.81 40.95
C MET A 146 6.89 -3.09 40.10
N ARG A 147 6.23 -4.19 40.51
CA ARG A 147 6.14 -5.41 39.69
C ARG A 147 5.39 -5.18 38.39
N ARG A 148 4.28 -4.41 38.38
CA ARG A 148 3.55 -4.05 37.15
C ARG A 148 4.39 -3.19 36.21
N LEU A 149 5.03 -2.15 36.71
CA LEU A 149 5.90 -1.26 35.92
C LEU A 149 7.11 -2.01 35.35
N SER A 150 7.78 -2.83 36.16
CA SER A 150 8.93 -3.63 35.71
C SER A 150 8.56 -4.69 34.65
N ALA A 151 7.41 -5.34 34.79
CA ALA A 151 6.90 -6.28 33.78
C ALA A 151 6.49 -5.59 32.46
N MET A 152 5.99 -4.35 32.51
CA MET A 152 5.71 -3.56 31.30
C MET A 152 6.98 -3.03 30.62
N GLY A 153 8.08 -2.82 31.36
CA GLY A 153 9.36 -2.42 30.78
C GLY A 153 9.93 -3.46 29.82
N ARG A 154 9.95 -4.74 30.22
CA ARG A 154 10.47 -5.85 29.40
C ARG A 154 9.59 -6.23 28.19
N ARG A 155 8.33 -5.79 28.15
CA ARG A 155 7.41 -6.06 27.02
C ARG A 155 7.54 -5.08 25.86
N ARG A 156 8.52 -4.17 25.88
CA ARG A 156 8.87 -3.33 24.72
C ARG A 156 9.79 -4.03 23.70
N ASP A 157 10.44 -5.12 24.10
CA ASP A 157 11.50 -5.73 23.29
C ASP A 157 11.00 -6.71 22.21
N ASP A 158 9.76 -7.19 22.29
CA ASP A 158 9.15 -8.12 21.32
C ASP A 158 8.50 -7.42 20.10
N ASP A 159 8.07 -6.16 20.24
CA ASP A 159 7.23 -5.44 19.25
C ASP A 159 8.00 -4.38 18.41
N VAL A 160 9.26 -4.65 18.01
CA VAL A 160 10.00 -3.77 17.09
C VAL A 160 10.78 -4.53 16.00
N VAL A 161 10.12 -4.77 14.86
CA VAL A 161 10.59 -4.52 13.47
C VAL A 161 9.66 -5.23 12.47
N VAL A 162 8.86 -4.47 11.71
CA VAL A 162 8.73 -4.44 10.24
C VAL A 162 7.74 -3.32 9.86
N GLY A 163 8.14 -2.40 8.96
CA GLY A 163 7.22 -1.58 8.17
C GLY A 163 6.53 -0.41 8.90
N GLY A 164 6.87 0.83 8.54
CA GLY A 164 6.24 2.02 9.14
C GLY A 164 4.92 2.45 8.49
N GLY A 165 3.97 2.90 9.29
CA GLY A 165 2.76 3.59 8.82
C GLY A 165 1.74 3.90 9.91
N GLY A 166 1.54 5.18 10.24
CA GLY A 166 0.42 5.69 11.05
C GLY A 166 0.52 5.41 12.56
N VAL A 167 0.53 6.46 13.38
CA VAL A 167 0.33 6.33 14.84
C VAL A 167 -1.17 6.16 15.11
N GLY A 168 -1.58 4.94 15.49
CA GLY A 168 -2.94 4.56 15.90
C GLY A 168 -3.11 4.43 17.42
N ASP A 169 -4.36 4.42 17.91
CA ASP A 169 -4.69 4.76 19.31
C ASP A 169 -4.81 3.56 20.29
N ASP A 170 -4.12 2.46 20.02
CA ASP A 170 -4.13 1.23 20.85
C ASP A 170 -3.55 1.41 22.27
N ALA A 171 -3.01 2.59 22.58
CA ALA A 171 -2.48 2.93 23.89
C ALA A 171 -3.55 3.01 25.00
N ALA A 172 -4.85 3.07 24.66
CA ALA A 172 -5.92 3.44 25.58
C ALA A 172 -6.04 2.59 26.87
N PRO A 173 -5.94 1.24 26.87
CA PRO A 173 -6.01 0.44 28.10
C PRO A 173 -4.80 0.67 29.00
N HIS A 174 -3.60 0.64 28.41
CA HIS A 174 -2.33 0.82 29.11
C HIS A 174 -2.20 2.24 29.69
N ALA A 175 -2.68 3.27 28.98
CA ALA A 175 -2.74 4.64 29.49
C ALA A 175 -3.64 4.78 30.73
N ARG A 176 -4.78 4.06 30.79
CA ARG A 176 -5.65 4.03 31.99
C ARG A 176 -4.98 3.34 33.18
N HIS A 177 -4.28 2.23 32.95
CA HIS A 177 -3.52 1.56 34.03
C HIS A 177 -2.35 2.41 34.51
N ARG A 178 -1.55 3.02 33.61
CA ARG A 178 -0.47 3.95 34.00
C ARG A 178 -0.99 5.13 34.83
N ARG A 179 -2.11 5.77 34.45
CA ARG A 179 -2.72 6.86 35.25
C ARG A 179 -3.21 6.40 36.64
N ARG A 180 -3.62 5.13 36.79
CA ARG A 180 -4.01 4.56 38.08
C ARG A 180 -2.81 4.25 38.96
N ASP A 181 -1.78 3.60 38.41
CA ASP A 181 -0.54 3.33 39.13
C ASP A 181 0.19 4.63 39.52
N ALA A 182 0.15 5.66 38.65
CA ALA A 182 0.63 7.01 38.95
C ALA A 182 -0.06 7.63 40.19
N THR A 183 -1.40 7.69 40.21
CA THR A 183 -2.15 8.30 41.32
C THR A 183 -2.04 7.53 42.64
N ILE A 184 -1.70 6.23 42.60
CA ILE A 184 -1.31 5.44 43.79
C ILE A 184 0.05 5.92 44.31
N VAL A 185 1.05 6.03 43.44
CA VAL A 185 2.41 6.47 43.82
C VAL A 185 2.43 7.93 44.28
N GLU A 186 1.66 8.82 43.67
CA GLU A 186 1.49 10.22 44.15
C GLU A 186 0.99 10.23 45.60
N ARG A 187 -0.11 9.53 45.91
CA ARG A 187 -0.69 9.46 47.27
C ARG A 187 0.23 8.82 48.31
N LEU A 188 1.20 8.01 47.88
CA LEU A 188 2.22 7.42 48.75
C LEU A 188 3.41 8.37 48.96
N MET A 189 3.81 9.10 47.92
CA MET A 189 4.88 10.11 47.98
C MET A 189 4.48 11.36 48.76
N ASP A 190 3.25 11.85 48.63
CA ASP A 190 2.80 13.01 49.39
C ASP A 190 2.67 12.67 50.89
N ARG A 191 2.16 11.47 51.26
CA ARG A 191 2.20 10.98 52.66
C ARG A 191 3.62 10.83 53.22
N LEU A 192 4.59 10.36 52.41
CA LEU A 192 6.02 10.34 52.77
C LEU A 192 6.64 11.74 52.98
N LEU A 193 6.01 12.79 52.44
CA LEU A 193 6.45 14.18 52.59
C LEU A 193 5.73 14.92 53.73
N GLU A 194 4.64 14.38 54.25
CA GLU A 194 3.86 14.94 55.36
C GLU A 194 4.37 14.51 56.75
N GLU A 195 5.30 13.54 56.84
CA GLU A 195 5.91 13.16 58.12
C GLU A 195 6.50 14.38 58.87
N PRO A 196 6.10 14.64 60.13
CA PRO A 196 6.73 15.68 60.96
C PRO A 196 8.13 15.24 61.42
N ARG A 197 8.88 16.15 62.03
CA ARG A 197 10.08 15.75 62.78
C ARG A 197 9.66 14.86 63.95
N LEU A 198 10.45 13.82 64.21
CA LEU A 198 10.49 13.20 65.53
C LEU A 198 11.25 14.18 66.43
N ASP A 199 10.52 15.06 67.13
CA ASP A 199 11.11 15.91 68.16
C ASP A 199 11.60 15.05 69.35
N ASP A 200 12.62 15.55 70.04
CA ASP A 200 13.39 14.79 71.03
C ASP A 200 12.62 14.52 72.34
N GLY A 201 11.84 13.44 72.34
CA GLY A 201 11.27 12.84 73.55
C GLY A 201 12.30 12.00 74.30
N GLU A 202 12.91 12.57 75.34
CA GLU A 202 13.77 11.83 76.27
C GLU A 202 13.03 10.72 77.04
N GLY A 203 13.79 9.72 77.53
CA GLY A 203 13.33 8.85 78.62
C GLY A 203 12.85 7.44 78.27
N SER A 204 13.77 6.54 77.92
CA SER A 204 13.83 5.15 78.45
C SER A 204 14.94 4.33 77.75
N PRO A 205 15.98 3.86 78.48
CA PRO A 205 17.02 2.99 77.93
C PRO A 205 16.65 1.49 78.00
N LEU A 206 17.44 0.67 77.30
CA LEU A 206 17.44 -0.81 77.30
C LEU A 206 16.18 -1.51 76.69
N GLY A 207 16.38 -2.08 75.49
CA GLY A 207 15.44 -3.03 74.86
C GLY A 207 15.07 -2.73 73.41
N GLY A 208 15.00 -1.45 73.03
CA GLY A 208 14.44 -1.02 71.74
C GLY A 208 15.38 -1.07 70.52
N ASP A 209 16.70 -1.23 70.71
CA ASP A 209 17.71 -0.88 69.69
C ASP A 209 17.60 -1.67 68.37
N ARG A 210 17.33 -2.98 68.42
CA ARG A 210 17.07 -3.76 67.19
C ARG A 210 15.79 -3.31 66.48
N ARG A 211 14.64 -3.25 67.18
CA ARG A 211 13.38 -2.83 66.56
C ARG A 211 13.45 -1.40 65.99
N ARG A 212 14.07 -0.44 66.71
CA ARG A 212 14.32 0.91 66.17
C ARG A 212 15.17 0.87 64.89
N LYS A 213 16.22 0.05 64.84
CA LYS A 213 17.06 -0.11 63.63
C LYS A 213 16.28 -0.78 62.49
N ASP A 214 15.44 -1.78 62.78
CA ASP A 214 14.58 -2.46 61.80
C ASP A 214 13.49 -1.51 61.25
N ASP A 215 12.88 -0.67 62.09
CA ASP A 215 11.91 0.35 61.69
C ASP A 215 12.56 1.45 60.85
N ILE A 216 13.72 1.99 61.27
CA ILE A 216 14.49 2.99 60.49
C ILE A 216 14.94 2.39 59.14
N ALA A 217 15.37 1.13 59.12
CA ALA A 217 15.71 0.41 57.89
C ALA A 217 14.47 0.26 56.99
N ARG A 218 13.30 -0.12 57.53
CA ARG A 218 12.05 -0.21 56.74
C ARG A 218 11.64 1.15 56.17
N VAL A 219 11.69 2.23 56.95
CA VAL A 219 11.40 3.59 56.46
C VAL A 219 12.35 3.98 55.35
N ARG A 220 13.67 3.74 55.50
CA ARG A 220 14.67 4.00 54.46
C ARG A 220 14.40 3.18 53.18
N THR A 221 14.07 1.90 53.33
CA THR A 221 13.73 1.02 52.20
C THR A 221 12.46 1.48 51.49
N MET A 222 11.42 1.87 52.23
CA MET A 222 10.18 2.42 51.69
C MET A 222 10.40 3.75 50.96
N HIS A 223 11.20 4.65 51.52
CA HIS A 223 11.53 5.93 50.88
C HIS A 223 12.26 5.73 49.54
N ASN A 224 13.26 4.85 49.52
CA ASN A 224 13.99 4.51 48.28
C ASN A 224 13.08 3.76 47.27
N LEU A 225 12.18 2.88 47.73
CA LEU A 225 11.21 2.19 46.88
C LEU A 225 10.20 3.17 46.26
N ALA A 226 9.76 4.17 47.01
CA ALA A 226 8.81 5.17 46.56
C ALA A 226 9.39 6.07 45.47
N ILE A 227 10.62 6.56 45.68
CA ILE A 227 11.36 7.33 44.66
C ILE A 227 11.58 6.50 43.38
N ARG A 228 11.86 5.19 43.51
CA ARG A 228 11.99 4.26 42.38
C ARG A 228 10.66 4.00 41.65
N ALA A 229 9.56 3.82 42.37
CA ALA A 229 8.22 3.67 41.77
C ALA A 229 7.81 4.95 41.02
N TRP A 230 8.09 6.09 41.62
CA TRP A 230 7.76 7.42 41.11
C TRP A 230 8.54 7.76 39.84
N ALA A 231 9.86 7.54 39.80
CA ALA A 231 10.68 7.78 38.62
C ALA A 231 10.31 6.92 37.39
N ASN A 232 9.61 5.80 37.60
CA ASN A 232 9.12 4.90 36.54
C ASN A 232 7.66 5.17 36.11
N SER A 233 6.98 6.17 36.69
CA SER A 233 5.50 6.30 36.57
C SER A 233 4.98 7.28 35.50
N ASP A 234 5.85 7.96 34.76
CA ASP A 234 5.51 8.86 33.62
C ASP A 234 4.43 9.93 33.93
N VAL A 235 4.44 10.51 35.13
CA VAL A 235 3.43 11.50 35.61
C VAL A 235 3.84 12.93 35.30
N ARG A 236 2.86 13.74 34.87
CA ARG A 236 2.99 15.20 34.65
C ARG A 236 3.15 15.97 35.97
N GLY A 237 4.04 16.96 35.98
CA GLY A 237 4.32 17.80 37.15
C GLY A 237 5.23 17.10 38.17
N SER A 238 6.00 16.11 37.72
CA SER A 238 6.92 15.36 38.57
C SER A 238 8.16 16.18 38.94
N ALA A 239 8.70 16.98 38.02
CA ALA A 239 9.92 17.78 38.23
C ALA A 239 9.87 18.68 39.48
N GLU A 240 8.78 19.39 39.72
CA GLU A 240 8.63 20.27 40.89
C GLU A 240 8.53 19.47 42.20
N ARG A 241 7.88 18.30 42.18
CA ARG A 241 7.78 17.43 43.36
C ARG A 241 9.12 16.73 43.64
N ALA A 242 9.87 16.33 42.61
CA ALA A 242 11.30 15.98 42.76
C ALA A 242 12.07 17.13 43.40
N GLU A 243 11.86 18.37 42.98
CA GLU A 243 12.58 19.51 43.57
C GLU A 243 12.26 19.68 45.07
N ARG A 244 11.01 19.45 45.50
CA ARG A 244 10.63 19.43 46.93
C ARG A 244 11.28 18.27 47.69
N VAL A 245 11.25 17.05 47.15
CA VAL A 245 11.95 15.87 47.70
C VAL A 245 13.44 16.17 47.83
N LEU A 246 14.10 16.55 46.75
CA LEU A 246 15.53 16.85 46.69
C LEU A 246 15.94 17.99 47.63
N LYS A 247 15.15 19.06 47.77
CA LYS A 247 15.40 20.12 48.76
C LYS A 247 15.36 19.59 50.19
N ARG A 248 14.40 18.72 50.52
CA ARG A 248 14.29 18.08 51.85
C ARG A 248 15.42 17.08 52.10
N LEU A 249 15.79 16.29 51.08
CA LEU A 249 16.94 15.38 51.13
C LEU A 249 18.27 16.11 51.30
N ARG A 250 18.47 17.27 50.64
CA ARG A 250 19.64 18.15 50.85
C ARG A 250 19.68 18.69 52.27
N ALA A 251 18.55 19.17 52.81
CA ALA A 251 18.48 19.67 54.18
C ALA A 251 18.85 18.58 55.21
N VAL A 252 18.37 17.34 55.01
CA VAL A 252 18.75 16.16 55.82
C VAL A 252 20.23 15.78 55.65
N ALA A 253 20.79 15.88 54.44
CA ALA A 253 22.20 15.58 54.19
C ALA A 253 23.18 16.67 54.67
N ALA A 254 22.70 17.88 54.93
CA ALA A 254 23.49 19.02 55.40
C ALA A 254 23.59 19.14 56.94
N ALA A 255 22.72 18.45 57.69
CA ALA A 255 22.70 18.52 59.15
C ALA A 255 23.96 17.90 59.79
N PRO A 256 24.56 18.55 60.81
CA PRO A 256 25.62 17.95 61.63
C PRO A 256 25.15 16.68 62.36
N THR A 257 26.09 15.80 62.67
CA THR A 257 25.86 14.47 63.26
C THR A 257 25.16 14.52 64.63
N SER A 258 23.84 14.31 64.66
CA SER A 258 23.05 14.05 65.88
C SER A 258 21.66 13.47 65.58
N SER A 259 20.91 14.04 64.64
CA SER A 259 19.52 13.64 64.35
C SER A 259 19.40 12.30 63.60
N LEU A 260 18.58 11.37 64.11
CA LEU A 260 18.36 10.00 63.58
C LEU A 260 17.54 9.92 62.27
N SER A 261 17.56 10.95 61.42
CA SER A 261 16.86 10.96 60.14
C SER A 261 17.50 10.02 59.10
N PRO A 262 16.73 9.17 58.39
CA PRO A 262 17.29 8.25 57.39
C PRO A 262 17.87 9.01 56.20
N ARG A 263 19.19 8.89 55.97
CA ARG A 263 19.83 9.44 54.77
C ARG A 263 19.41 8.65 53.52
N PRO A 264 19.05 9.31 52.40
CA PRO A 264 18.74 8.66 51.13
C PRO A 264 19.95 7.88 50.57
N ASP A 265 19.73 7.00 49.60
CA ASP A 265 20.83 6.41 48.81
C ASP A 265 21.17 7.25 47.56
N VAL A 266 22.37 7.03 47.00
CA VAL A 266 22.82 7.70 45.76
C VAL A 266 21.83 7.45 44.61
N TYR A 267 21.30 6.23 44.54
CA TYR A 267 20.33 5.82 43.53
C TYR A 267 19.04 6.64 43.59
N SER A 268 18.54 7.03 44.77
CA SER A 268 17.36 7.89 44.90
C SER A 268 17.59 9.29 44.35
N PHE A 269 18.76 9.89 44.60
CA PHE A 269 19.15 11.15 43.93
C PHE A 269 19.18 10.99 42.40
N ALA A 270 19.76 9.91 41.90
CA ALA A 270 19.87 9.63 40.48
C ALA A 270 18.53 9.30 39.79
N HIS A 271 17.59 8.65 40.50
CA HIS A 271 16.23 8.43 40.01
C HIS A 271 15.43 9.74 39.95
N CYS A 272 15.54 10.61 40.97
CA CYS A 272 14.95 11.95 40.92
C CYS A 272 15.54 12.80 39.79
N TYR A 273 16.85 12.74 39.56
CA TYR A 273 17.50 13.45 38.45
C TYR A 273 16.98 12.98 37.08
N ALA A 274 16.90 11.67 36.84
CA ALA A 274 16.39 11.12 35.59
C ALA A 274 14.92 11.50 35.32
N ALA A 275 14.06 11.44 36.34
CA ALA A 275 12.66 11.84 36.22
C ALA A 275 12.50 13.34 35.90
N TRP A 276 13.26 14.19 36.60
CA TRP A 276 13.27 15.64 36.39
C TRP A 276 13.78 16.01 34.99
N TYR A 277 14.89 15.42 34.54
CA TYR A 277 15.52 15.71 33.24
C TYR A 277 14.63 15.29 32.07
N LYS A 278 13.92 14.17 32.23
CA LYS A 278 12.90 13.68 31.30
C LYS A 278 11.78 14.71 31.11
N GLU A 279 11.23 15.27 32.19
CA GLU A 279 10.22 16.34 32.07
C GLU A 279 10.77 17.62 31.45
N SER A 280 11.98 18.08 31.80
CA SER A 280 12.53 19.31 31.22
C SER A 280 12.72 19.22 29.69
N ILE A 281 13.14 18.06 29.18
CA ILE A 281 13.22 17.83 27.72
C ILE A 281 11.83 17.71 27.09
N PHE A 282 10.87 17.06 27.75
CA PHE A 282 9.48 16.96 27.24
C PHE A 282 8.68 18.28 27.31
N ALA A 283 9.13 19.25 28.12
CA ALA A 283 8.67 20.63 28.08
C ALA A 283 9.29 21.37 26.89
N ALA A 284 10.63 21.43 26.82
CA ALA A 284 11.36 22.15 25.77
C ALA A 284 11.01 21.67 24.34
N ARG A 285 10.75 20.36 24.14
CA ARG A 285 10.32 19.80 22.84
C ARG A 285 8.86 20.08 22.44
N ARG A 286 8.05 20.69 23.31
CA ARG A 286 6.66 21.10 22.98
C ARG A 286 6.52 22.59 22.66
N THR A 287 7.40 23.41 23.22
CA THR A 287 7.49 24.85 22.94
C THR A 287 8.40 25.08 21.74
N ASN A 288 7.82 25.28 20.55
CA ASN A 288 8.59 25.48 19.31
C ASN A 288 9.44 26.78 19.36
N GLY A 289 10.68 26.66 19.82
CA GLY A 289 11.76 27.65 19.65
C GLY A 289 11.90 28.73 20.71
N ASP A 290 10.80 29.19 21.32
CA ASP A 290 10.75 30.52 21.94
C ASP A 290 11.18 30.63 23.43
N ASP A 291 11.71 29.55 24.03
CA ASP A 291 11.95 29.49 25.48
C ASP A 291 13.39 29.09 25.89
N SER A 292 14.34 29.95 25.51
CA SER A 292 15.73 29.90 25.99
C SER A 292 15.82 30.05 27.51
N ARG A 293 14.85 30.72 28.14
CA ARG A 293 14.84 31.04 29.57
C ARG A 293 14.40 29.84 30.42
N ALA A 294 13.34 29.12 30.05
CA ALA A 294 12.99 27.85 30.69
C ALA A 294 14.08 26.80 30.47
N SER A 295 14.68 26.75 29.28
CA SER A 295 15.80 25.83 28.97
C SER A 295 17.03 26.11 29.84
N SER A 296 17.42 27.38 29.99
CA SER A 296 18.53 27.81 30.87
C SER A 296 18.23 27.58 32.35
N MET A 297 17.01 27.91 32.80
CA MET A 297 16.56 27.66 34.18
C MET A 297 16.48 26.17 34.50
N ALA A 298 16.21 25.31 33.52
CA ALA A 298 16.34 23.87 33.67
C ALA A 298 17.82 23.47 33.82
N LEU A 299 18.69 23.86 32.88
CA LEU A 299 20.11 23.47 32.89
C LEU A 299 20.81 23.82 34.22
N HIS A 300 20.65 25.05 34.71
CA HIS A 300 21.23 25.50 35.98
C HIS A 300 20.67 24.74 37.21
N ARG A 301 19.43 24.22 37.13
CA ARG A 301 18.86 23.32 38.16
C ARG A 301 19.40 21.90 38.04
N ALA A 302 19.63 21.41 36.82
CA ALA A 302 20.29 20.12 36.56
C ALA A 302 21.68 20.10 37.22
N GLU A 303 22.51 21.11 36.94
CA GLU A 303 23.81 21.31 37.59
C GLU A 303 23.70 21.34 39.12
N SER A 304 22.67 22.00 39.69
CA SER A 304 22.47 22.03 41.13
C SER A 304 22.21 20.63 41.72
N VAL A 305 21.49 19.76 41.00
CA VAL A 305 21.30 18.35 41.39
C VAL A 305 22.60 17.57 41.24
N LEU A 306 23.33 17.74 40.14
CA LEU A 306 24.60 17.05 39.92
C LEU A 306 25.68 17.46 40.93
N ARG A 307 25.84 18.76 41.23
CA ARG A 307 26.71 19.26 42.32
C ARG A 307 26.32 18.71 43.70
N SER A 308 25.01 18.54 43.95
CA SER A 308 24.54 17.90 45.20
C SER A 308 24.89 16.40 45.25
N MET A 309 24.79 15.70 44.12
CA MET A 309 25.17 14.29 44.01
C MET A 309 26.70 14.12 44.10
N LYS A 310 27.48 15.03 43.52
CA LYS A 310 28.94 15.15 43.68
C LYS A 310 29.33 15.32 45.15
N GLN A 311 28.68 16.23 45.88
CA GLN A 311 28.88 16.42 47.32
C GLN A 311 28.47 15.22 48.17
N PHE A 312 27.52 14.40 47.73
CA PHE A 312 27.09 13.20 48.43
C PHE A 312 28.07 12.03 48.20
N LEU A 313 28.53 11.82 46.96
CA LEU A 313 29.58 10.86 46.62
C LEU A 313 30.88 11.17 47.38
N MET A 314 31.27 12.45 47.44
CA MET A 314 32.48 12.96 48.10
C MET A 314 32.49 12.92 49.63
N ARG A 315 31.53 12.25 50.29
CA ARG A 315 31.47 12.10 51.75
C ARG A 315 31.58 10.65 52.17
N ASP A 316 32.40 10.40 53.20
CA ASP A 316 32.40 9.12 53.91
C ASP A 316 31.14 8.96 54.78
N GLU A 317 30.98 7.81 55.43
CA GLU A 317 29.81 7.53 56.27
C GLU A 317 29.70 8.51 57.47
N ASN A 318 30.83 9.08 57.90
CA ASN A 318 30.95 10.06 58.97
C ASN A 318 30.79 11.52 58.48
N GLY A 319 30.61 11.75 57.17
CA GLY A 319 30.43 13.07 56.56
C GLY A 319 31.72 13.83 56.22
N ARG A 320 32.90 13.21 56.33
CA ARG A 320 34.19 13.80 55.97
C ARG A 320 34.48 13.63 54.47
N ILE A 321 35.22 14.57 53.90
CA ILE A 321 35.77 14.43 52.55
C ILE A 321 37.03 13.58 52.64
N SER A 322 37.04 12.43 51.97
CA SER A 322 38.21 11.53 51.92
C SER A 322 38.66 11.35 50.47
N SER A 323 39.96 11.57 50.23
CA SER A 323 40.62 11.29 48.96
C SER A 323 40.80 9.80 48.67
N ASP A 324 40.60 8.94 49.68
CA ASP A 324 40.97 7.52 49.69
C ASP A 324 39.92 6.60 49.03
N ARG A 325 38.87 7.16 48.41
CA ARG A 325 37.71 6.43 47.84
C ARG A 325 37.71 6.30 46.31
N SER A 326 38.77 6.69 45.62
CA SER A 326 38.83 6.81 44.15
C SER A 326 38.33 5.57 43.37
N SER A 327 38.67 4.36 43.80
CA SER A 327 38.21 3.12 43.16
C SER A 327 36.69 2.92 43.26
N VAL A 328 36.12 3.15 44.44
CA VAL A 328 34.67 2.97 44.72
C VAL A 328 33.84 4.02 43.99
N MET A 329 34.33 5.26 43.90
CA MET A 329 33.68 6.37 43.17
C MET A 329 33.39 5.98 41.71
N ALA A 330 34.36 5.36 41.04
CA ALA A 330 34.20 4.91 39.67
C ALA A 330 33.17 3.78 39.53
N GLU A 331 33.03 2.88 40.51
CA GLU A 331 32.00 1.84 40.51
C GLU A 331 30.59 2.40 40.77
N ASP A 332 30.45 3.39 41.66
CA ASP A 332 29.21 4.14 41.87
C ASP A 332 28.78 4.88 40.58
N VAL A 333 29.68 5.65 39.97
CA VAL A 333 29.42 6.37 38.70
C VAL A 333 29.00 5.40 37.59
N ASN A 334 29.72 4.28 37.42
CA ASN A 334 29.36 3.25 36.45
C ASN A 334 28.00 2.59 36.76
N SER A 335 27.65 2.42 38.04
CA SER A 335 26.36 1.88 38.47
C SER A 335 25.20 2.84 38.16
N LEU A 336 25.40 4.15 38.33
CA LEU A 336 24.41 5.17 37.94
C LEU A 336 24.21 5.22 36.42
N LEU A 337 25.31 5.24 35.65
CA LEU A 337 25.25 5.20 34.18
C LEU A 337 24.57 3.92 33.66
N THR A 338 24.87 2.78 34.27
CA THR A 338 24.21 1.49 33.97
C THR A 338 22.71 1.57 34.28
N MET A 339 22.31 2.13 35.42
CA MET A 339 20.92 2.29 35.81
C MET A 339 20.14 3.21 34.86
N TRP A 340 20.71 4.34 34.42
CA TRP A 340 20.06 5.22 33.45
C TRP A 340 19.95 4.59 32.05
N SER A 341 21.01 3.92 31.56
CA SER A 341 21.02 3.24 30.25
C SER A 341 20.03 2.06 30.13
N ASN A 342 19.46 1.63 31.25
CA ASN A 342 18.44 0.58 31.34
C ASN A 342 17.05 1.09 31.77
N THR A 343 16.93 2.31 32.32
CA THR A 343 15.63 2.89 32.74
C THR A 343 15.02 3.84 31.71
N ASN A 344 15.83 4.60 30.95
CA ASN A 344 15.34 5.52 29.91
C ASN A 344 16.20 5.44 28.64
N VAL A 345 16.03 4.34 27.89
CA VAL A 345 16.71 4.09 26.60
C VAL A 345 16.52 5.22 25.57
N ASP A 346 15.38 5.92 25.67
CA ASP A 346 14.97 7.00 24.77
C ASP A 346 15.79 8.32 24.92
N LEU A 347 16.62 8.45 25.97
CA LEU A 347 17.27 9.71 26.39
C LEU A 347 18.79 9.55 26.73
N PRO A 348 19.66 9.26 25.74
CA PRO A 348 21.11 9.19 25.95
C PRO A 348 21.74 10.53 26.39
N GLU A 349 21.10 11.67 26.12
CA GLU A 349 21.61 12.99 26.53
C GLU A 349 21.77 13.11 28.06
N LEU A 350 20.96 12.38 28.83
CA LEU A 350 21.04 12.30 30.29
C LEU A 350 22.40 11.78 30.76
N SER A 351 22.93 10.74 30.10
CA SER A 351 24.18 10.10 30.48
C SER A 351 25.40 10.86 29.93
N GLU A 352 25.30 11.47 28.74
CA GLU A 352 26.33 12.35 28.18
C GLU A 352 26.49 13.66 28.98
N THR A 353 25.40 14.30 29.39
CA THR A 353 25.46 15.53 30.20
C THR A 353 26.03 15.29 31.60
N PHE A 354 25.75 14.13 32.21
CA PHE A 354 26.41 13.76 33.47
C PHE A 354 27.90 13.47 33.28
N LEU A 355 28.29 12.76 32.22
CA LEU A 355 29.69 12.49 31.92
C LEU A 355 30.48 13.79 31.72
N ARG A 356 29.96 14.76 30.94
CA ARG A 356 30.60 16.08 30.79
C ARG A 356 30.65 16.87 32.09
N PHE A 357 29.58 16.90 32.87
CA PHE A 357 29.59 17.57 34.18
C PHE A 357 30.68 17.00 35.11
N LEU A 358 30.96 15.69 35.04
CA LEU A 358 32.08 15.10 35.77
C LEU A 358 33.44 15.45 35.16
N ALA A 359 33.57 15.51 33.83
CA ALA A 359 34.82 15.89 33.16
C ALA A 359 35.19 17.37 33.39
N ASP A 360 34.25 18.30 33.16
CA ASP A 360 34.45 19.74 33.27
C ASP A 360 34.86 20.17 34.70
N GLU A 361 34.30 19.53 35.74
CA GLU A 361 34.68 19.82 37.13
C GLU A 361 35.78 18.88 37.69
N CYS A 362 36.65 18.30 36.84
CA CYS A 362 37.76 17.41 37.19
C CYS A 362 39.15 17.84 36.67
N GLU A 363 39.39 19.15 36.45
CA GLU A 363 40.63 19.76 35.88
C GLU A 363 41.99 19.35 36.51
N GLY A 364 42.01 18.52 37.56
CA GLY A 364 43.24 17.97 38.16
C GLY A 364 43.20 16.47 38.50
N GLY A 365 42.22 15.68 38.04
CA GLY A 365 42.09 14.29 38.52
C GLY A 365 41.00 13.39 37.92
N CYS A 366 40.78 13.44 36.59
CA CYS A 366 39.80 12.57 35.91
C CYS A 366 39.95 11.07 36.20
N ASP A 367 41.20 10.60 36.38
CA ASP A 367 41.60 9.19 36.63
C ASP A 367 40.85 8.53 37.83
N ALA A 368 40.28 9.33 38.75
CA ALA A 368 39.55 8.87 39.93
C ALA A 368 38.01 8.84 39.79
N TRP A 369 37.45 9.28 38.65
CA TRP A 369 35.99 9.42 38.46
C TRP A 369 35.48 8.80 37.16
N LEU A 370 36.22 8.97 36.07
CA LEU A 370 35.84 8.52 34.73
C LEU A 370 36.84 7.50 34.21
N ASN A 371 36.32 6.38 33.71
CA ASN A 371 37.11 5.29 33.15
C ASN A 371 36.50 4.78 31.83
N VAL A 372 37.19 3.87 31.15
CA VAL A 372 36.78 3.31 29.84
C VAL A 372 35.33 2.80 29.87
N ARG A 373 34.93 2.13 30.96
CA ARG A 373 33.57 1.63 31.18
C ARG A 373 32.52 2.75 31.22
N SER A 374 32.86 3.92 31.77
CA SER A 374 31.96 5.07 31.86
C SER A 374 31.61 5.62 30.48
N TYR A 375 32.64 5.84 29.64
CA TYR A 375 32.47 6.24 28.24
C TYR A 375 31.72 5.16 27.44
N ASN A 376 32.08 3.89 27.61
CA ASN A 376 31.42 2.76 26.95
C ASN A 376 29.92 2.68 27.26
N LEU A 377 29.49 2.98 28.48
CA LEU A 377 28.06 3.02 28.84
C LEU A 377 27.32 4.15 28.11
N VAL A 378 27.93 5.33 27.96
CA VAL A 378 27.33 6.47 27.23
C VAL A 378 27.30 6.22 25.72
N ILE A 379 28.39 5.70 25.14
CA ILE A 379 28.45 5.32 23.71
C ILE A 379 27.40 4.26 23.40
N ASN A 380 27.24 3.24 24.25
CA ASN A 380 26.19 2.23 24.09
C ASN A 380 24.78 2.78 24.34
N ALA A 381 24.58 3.77 25.20
CA ALA A 381 23.28 4.45 25.36
C ALA A 381 22.90 5.19 24.06
N TRP A 382 23.83 5.93 23.46
CA TRP A 382 23.63 6.53 22.13
C TRP A 382 23.33 5.47 21.07
N ALA A 383 24.16 4.42 20.97
CA ALA A 383 23.93 3.32 20.04
C ALA A 383 22.56 2.63 20.25
N LYS A 384 22.06 2.50 21.48
CA LYS A 384 20.69 2.00 21.76
C LYS A 384 19.61 2.95 21.22
N SER A 385 19.76 4.27 21.39
CA SER A 385 18.74 5.30 21.10
C SER A 385 18.25 5.38 19.64
N GLY A 386 19.03 4.88 18.68
CA GLY A 386 18.65 4.82 17.26
C GLY A 386 18.53 6.16 16.54
N ARG A 387 18.96 7.28 17.14
CA ARG A 387 18.78 8.65 16.59
C ARG A 387 19.76 9.06 15.48
N GLY A 388 19.92 8.21 14.48
CA GLY A 388 20.60 8.49 13.21
C GLY A 388 21.88 9.35 13.32
N ASP A 389 21.93 10.40 12.52
CA ASP A 389 23.11 11.27 12.33
C ASP A 389 23.57 11.97 13.63
N GLU A 390 22.66 12.37 14.52
CA GLU A 390 23.04 12.93 15.84
C GLU A 390 23.80 11.89 16.66
N SER A 391 23.24 10.68 16.75
CA SER A 391 23.83 9.58 17.52
C SER A 391 25.21 9.17 17.01
N ILE A 392 25.41 9.15 15.69
CA ILE A 392 26.71 8.89 15.07
C ILE A 392 27.71 10.00 15.43
N ASN A 393 27.31 11.27 15.27
CA ASN A 393 28.21 12.39 15.52
C ASN A 393 28.62 12.49 17.00
N ARG A 394 27.70 12.27 17.97
CA ARG A 394 28.02 12.28 19.41
C ARG A 394 28.91 11.11 19.81
N SER A 395 28.62 9.89 19.37
CA SER A 395 29.43 8.71 19.71
C SER A 395 30.85 8.78 19.11
N MET A 396 31.00 9.33 17.90
CA MET A 396 32.32 9.64 17.33
C MET A 396 33.07 10.72 18.10
N MET A 397 32.37 11.74 18.59
CA MET A 397 33.01 12.82 19.37
C MET A 397 33.55 12.29 20.70
N LEU A 398 32.79 11.46 21.41
CA LEU A 398 33.22 10.82 22.66
C LEU A 398 34.43 9.90 22.46
N LEU A 399 34.47 9.12 21.37
CA LEU A 399 35.65 8.32 21.05
C LEU A 399 36.89 9.21 20.78
N LYS A 400 36.70 10.34 20.08
CA LYS A 400 37.77 11.33 19.87
C LYS A 400 38.24 12.00 21.17
N GLU A 401 37.33 12.22 22.12
CA GLU A 401 37.60 12.78 23.44
C GLU A 401 38.51 11.85 24.28
N MET A 402 38.27 10.53 24.20
CA MET A 402 39.12 9.48 24.79
C MET A 402 40.50 9.37 24.12
N GLU A 403 40.58 9.58 22.80
CA GLU A 403 41.84 9.56 22.05
C GLU A 403 42.68 10.85 22.22
N THR A 404 42.09 11.93 22.75
CA THR A 404 42.82 13.18 23.02
C THR A 404 43.42 13.21 24.41
N SER A 405 44.67 13.68 24.51
CA SER A 405 45.50 13.68 25.72
C SER A 405 45.02 14.57 26.88
N SER A 406 43.82 15.15 26.79
CA SER A 406 43.08 15.75 27.90
C SER A 406 42.49 14.70 28.86
N CYS A 407 42.21 13.48 28.38
CA CYS A 407 41.73 12.36 29.19
C CYS A 407 42.71 11.19 29.09
N ARG A 408 43.20 10.66 30.21
CA ARG A 408 44.14 9.52 30.26
C ARG A 408 43.44 8.16 30.09
N VAL A 409 42.40 8.11 29.27
CA VAL A 409 41.46 6.97 29.19
C VAL A 409 41.53 6.38 27.79
N SER A 410 42.43 5.41 27.58
CA SER A 410 42.57 4.74 26.28
C SER A 410 41.28 4.00 25.88
N PRO A 411 40.82 4.13 24.62
CA PRO A 411 39.70 3.33 24.11
C PRO A 411 39.99 1.83 24.15
N ASP A 412 38.95 1.02 24.30
CA ASP A 412 39.00 -0.44 24.21
C ASP A 412 38.20 -0.98 23.00
N LEU A 413 38.21 -2.31 22.84
CA LEU A 413 37.46 -3.01 21.79
C LEU A 413 35.94 -2.68 21.84
N LEU A 414 35.39 -2.46 23.03
CA LEU A 414 33.99 -2.11 23.25
C LEU A 414 33.70 -0.64 22.90
N SER A 415 34.67 0.26 23.04
CA SER A 415 34.60 1.66 22.60
C SER A 415 34.44 1.72 21.09
N TYR A 416 35.35 1.07 20.35
CA TYR A 416 35.32 1.01 18.89
C TYR A 416 34.07 0.28 18.38
N SER A 417 33.71 -0.88 18.95
CA SER A 417 32.51 -1.63 18.55
C SER A 417 31.21 -0.90 18.90
N GLY A 418 31.15 -0.15 20.00
CA GLY A 418 29.99 0.66 20.37
C GLY A 418 29.69 1.78 19.37
N VAL A 419 30.74 2.50 18.93
CA VAL A 419 30.61 3.50 17.85
C VAL A 419 30.20 2.84 16.54
N ILE A 420 30.86 1.75 16.12
CA ILE A 420 30.53 1.05 14.87
C ILE A 420 29.11 0.47 14.91
N SER A 421 28.63 -0.01 16.06
CA SER A 421 27.25 -0.46 16.28
C SER A 421 26.24 0.69 16.13
N CYS A 422 26.57 1.90 16.60
CA CYS A 422 25.76 3.09 16.37
C CYS A 422 25.65 3.43 14.88
N ILE A 423 26.75 3.34 14.12
CA ILE A 423 26.78 3.58 12.67
C ILE A 423 25.98 2.50 11.93
N ALA A 424 26.10 1.23 12.34
CA ALA A 424 25.43 0.09 11.71
C ALA A 424 23.89 0.14 11.78
N LYS A 425 23.32 1.04 12.59
CA LYS A 425 21.88 1.28 12.71
C LYS A 425 21.31 2.36 11.78
N SER A 426 22.12 3.18 11.12
CA SER A 426 21.58 4.15 10.15
C SER A 426 21.22 3.50 8.80
N GLU A 427 21.83 2.35 8.49
CA GLU A 427 21.68 1.60 7.24
C GLU A 427 22.08 2.38 5.97
N ARG A 428 22.73 3.54 6.11
CA ARG A 428 23.18 4.40 4.99
C ARG A 428 24.57 4.03 4.52
N PHE A 429 24.77 4.01 3.19
CA PHE A 429 26.06 3.67 2.57
C PHE A 429 27.19 4.68 2.90
N ASP A 430 26.89 5.98 2.95
CA ASP A 430 27.90 7.00 3.29
C ASP A 430 28.39 6.91 4.74
N ASP A 431 27.57 6.36 5.63
CA ASP A 431 27.95 6.10 7.02
C ASP A 431 28.89 4.89 7.13
N ALA A 432 28.82 3.91 6.22
CA ALA A 432 29.78 2.79 6.17
C ALA A 432 31.22 3.27 5.94
N LYS A 433 31.42 4.34 5.17
CA LYS A 433 32.73 5.01 5.01
C LYS A 433 33.25 5.55 6.35
N LYS A 434 32.36 6.10 7.19
CA LYS A 434 32.70 6.60 8.53
C LYS A 434 33.12 5.45 9.46
N ALA A 435 32.48 4.28 9.37
CA ALA A 435 32.89 3.09 10.10
C ALA A 435 34.25 2.53 9.62
N GLU A 436 34.53 2.57 8.31
CA GLU A 436 35.84 2.19 7.77
C GLU A 436 36.96 3.12 8.28
N VAL A 437 36.69 4.42 8.45
CA VAL A 437 37.62 5.36 9.10
C VAL A 437 37.88 4.99 10.56
N VAL A 438 36.84 4.63 11.35
CA VAL A 438 37.00 4.19 12.75
C VAL A 438 37.83 2.90 12.84
N LEU A 439 37.57 1.91 11.97
CA LEU A 439 38.34 0.68 11.88
C LEU A 439 39.81 0.93 11.48
N ASN A 440 40.05 1.78 10.48
CA ASN A 440 41.41 2.16 10.08
C ASN A 440 42.16 2.86 11.23
N ARG A 441 41.47 3.70 12.01
CA ARG A 441 42.06 4.41 13.14
C ARG A 441 42.51 3.46 14.25
N MET A 442 41.65 2.51 14.63
CA MET A 442 41.97 1.43 15.56
C MET A 442 43.20 0.61 15.13
N ILE A 443 43.28 0.27 13.84
CA ILE A 443 44.43 -0.45 13.25
C ILE A 443 45.71 0.41 13.30
N MET A 444 45.62 1.71 13.00
CA MET A 444 46.77 2.62 12.99
C MET A 444 47.30 2.96 14.39
N THR A 445 46.45 2.96 15.43
CA THR A 445 46.90 3.11 16.82
C THR A 445 47.67 1.89 17.33
N ASN A 446 47.38 0.69 16.81
CA ASN A 446 48.03 -0.58 17.16
C ASN A 446 47.96 -1.02 18.65
N GLU A 447 47.44 -0.18 19.55
CA GLU A 447 47.17 -0.48 20.96
C GLU A 447 46.04 -1.50 21.15
N VAL A 448 45.00 -1.45 20.31
CA VAL A 448 43.84 -2.34 20.37
C VAL A 448 43.75 -3.17 19.08
N ARG A 449 43.81 -4.49 19.21
CA ARG A 449 43.66 -5.40 18.06
C ARG A 449 42.18 -5.54 17.67
N PRO A 450 41.83 -5.41 16.37
CA PRO A 450 40.48 -5.68 15.91
C PRO A 450 40.18 -7.19 15.92
N ASP A 451 38.89 -7.50 16.02
CA ASP A 451 38.35 -8.86 16.06
C ASP A 451 37.37 -9.13 14.90
N ASN A 452 36.94 -10.38 14.78
CA ASN A 452 35.92 -10.78 13.81
C ASN A 452 34.59 -10.01 13.95
N VAL A 453 34.20 -9.59 15.16
CA VAL A 453 32.92 -8.90 15.37
C VAL A 453 32.94 -7.50 14.77
N ILE A 454 34.01 -6.73 14.94
CA ILE A 454 34.15 -5.40 14.32
C ILE A 454 34.16 -5.47 12.80
N PHE A 455 34.92 -6.39 12.19
CA PHE A 455 34.91 -6.57 10.73
C PHE A 455 33.52 -6.97 10.22
N ASN A 456 32.86 -7.94 10.87
CA ASN A 456 31.49 -8.33 10.54
C ASN A 456 30.49 -7.19 10.75
N GLN A 457 30.68 -6.29 11.71
CA GLN A 457 29.85 -5.09 11.86
C GLN A 457 30.04 -4.12 10.68
N VAL A 458 31.28 -3.77 10.31
CA VAL A 458 31.58 -2.82 9.21
C VAL A 458 31.08 -3.36 7.86
N MET A 459 31.37 -4.64 7.56
CA MET A 459 30.88 -5.29 6.33
C MET A 459 29.35 -5.32 6.26
N ASN A 460 28.66 -5.48 7.40
CA ASN A 460 27.19 -5.47 7.46
C ASN A 460 26.59 -4.08 7.13
N ILE A 461 27.28 -2.97 7.45
CA ILE A 461 26.83 -1.63 7.04
C ILE A 461 26.91 -1.48 5.51
N TYR A 462 28.04 -1.87 4.90
CA TYR A 462 28.21 -1.87 3.45
C TYR A 462 27.18 -2.77 2.75
N SER A 463 26.97 -3.97 3.28
CA SER A 463 26.03 -4.98 2.76
C SER A 463 24.57 -4.53 2.77
N LYS A 464 24.14 -3.80 3.82
CA LYS A 464 22.81 -3.19 3.91
C LYS A 464 22.64 -1.95 3.03
N GLY A 465 23.70 -1.14 2.86
CA GLY A 465 23.65 0.13 2.14
C GLY A 465 23.29 0.03 0.65
N GLY A 466 23.38 -1.18 0.04
CA GLY A 466 22.73 -1.51 -1.24
C GLY A 466 23.23 -0.79 -2.50
N MET A 467 24.35 -0.06 -2.42
CA MET A 467 24.93 0.67 -3.55
C MET A 467 26.02 -0.12 -4.29
N VAL A 468 26.30 0.31 -5.52
CA VAL A 468 27.39 -0.22 -6.37
C VAL A 468 28.74 -0.08 -5.67
N GLY A 469 29.57 -1.13 -5.72
CA GLY A 469 30.86 -1.21 -5.03
C GLY A 469 30.79 -1.74 -3.59
N SER A 470 29.60 -1.99 -3.04
CA SER A 470 29.43 -2.56 -1.69
C SER A 470 30.03 -3.98 -1.56
N SER A 471 29.88 -4.82 -2.58
CA SER A 471 30.44 -6.17 -2.61
C SER A 471 31.96 -6.15 -2.72
N GLU A 472 32.53 -5.21 -3.48
CA GLU A 472 33.97 -5.04 -3.64
C GLU A 472 34.61 -4.54 -2.33
N LYS A 473 33.96 -3.59 -1.66
CA LYS A 473 34.36 -3.18 -0.30
C LYS A 473 34.31 -4.34 0.69
N CYS A 474 33.33 -5.24 0.59
CA CYS A 474 33.27 -6.45 1.42
C CYS A 474 34.40 -7.45 1.09
N GLU A 475 34.71 -7.74 -0.17
CA GLU A 475 35.85 -8.61 -0.54
C GLU A 475 37.20 -7.99 -0.13
N ASN A 476 37.36 -6.66 -0.23
CA ASN A 476 38.59 -6.00 0.19
C ASN A 476 38.73 -5.91 1.72
N LEU A 477 37.63 -5.87 2.48
CA LEU A 477 37.65 -6.06 3.93
C LEU A 477 37.95 -7.52 4.31
N LEU A 478 37.42 -8.50 3.58
CA LEU A 478 37.70 -9.93 3.78
C LEU A 478 39.19 -10.24 3.57
N LYS A 479 39.82 -9.76 2.49
CA LYS A 479 41.28 -9.88 2.28
C LYS A 479 42.07 -9.30 3.45
N ARG A 480 41.69 -8.11 3.94
CA ARG A 480 42.33 -7.49 5.11
C ARG A 480 42.14 -8.29 6.40
N MET A 481 41.07 -9.08 6.53
CA MET A 481 40.94 -10.05 7.64
C MET A 481 41.96 -11.19 7.48
N ASP A 482 42.04 -11.79 6.29
CA ASP A 482 42.97 -12.89 5.99
C ASP A 482 44.44 -12.46 6.16
N ASP A 483 44.80 -11.26 5.68
CA ASP A 483 46.13 -10.65 5.84
C ASP A 483 46.50 -10.44 7.33
N LEU A 484 45.57 -9.94 8.14
CA LEU A 484 45.81 -9.69 9.58
C LEU A 484 45.82 -10.99 10.40
N ALA A 485 45.07 -12.01 9.99
CA ALA A 485 45.14 -13.35 10.56
C ALA A 485 46.51 -14.00 10.28
N GLY A 486 47.01 -13.89 9.04
CA GLY A 486 48.34 -14.36 8.65
C GLY A 486 49.49 -13.71 9.43
N ASN A 487 49.34 -12.44 9.81
CA ASN A 487 50.28 -11.71 10.67
C ASN A 487 50.18 -12.05 12.17
N GLY A 488 49.60 -13.21 12.52
CA GLY A 488 49.62 -13.75 13.88
C GLY A 488 48.50 -13.25 14.80
N ASN A 489 47.48 -12.54 14.29
CA ASN A 489 46.32 -12.20 15.11
C ASN A 489 45.27 -13.34 15.11
N GLN A 490 45.44 -14.28 16.04
CA GLN A 490 44.56 -15.45 16.21
C GLN A 490 43.08 -15.12 16.49
N GLN A 491 42.73 -13.86 16.77
CA GLN A 491 41.35 -13.40 16.98
C GLN A 491 40.62 -13.02 15.68
N ILE A 492 41.30 -13.08 14.52
CA ILE A 492 40.72 -12.85 13.20
C ILE A 492 40.75 -14.16 12.40
N SER A 493 39.59 -14.57 11.90
CA SER A 493 39.42 -15.70 10.97
C SER A 493 37.97 -15.66 10.43
N PRO A 494 37.72 -15.56 9.11
CA PRO A 494 36.37 -15.43 8.58
C PRO A 494 35.42 -16.55 9.04
N ASP A 495 34.20 -16.19 9.43
CA ASP A 495 33.20 -17.16 9.92
C ASP A 495 31.98 -17.27 8.99
N VAL A 496 31.02 -18.14 9.34
CA VAL A 496 29.77 -18.30 8.57
C VAL A 496 29.02 -16.96 8.48
N ARG A 497 29.17 -16.07 9.46
CA ARG A 497 28.55 -14.75 9.48
C ARG A 497 29.22 -13.80 8.48
N THR A 498 30.56 -13.81 8.37
CA THR A 498 31.32 -13.06 7.36
C THR A 498 30.84 -13.42 5.94
N TYR A 499 30.75 -14.71 5.63
CA TYR A 499 30.24 -15.17 4.34
C TYR A 499 28.75 -14.88 4.13
N ASN A 500 27.91 -14.91 5.17
CA ASN A 500 26.49 -14.52 5.07
C ASN A 500 26.29 -13.02 4.83
N ILE A 501 27.18 -12.16 5.35
CA ILE A 501 27.19 -10.72 5.09
C ILE A 501 27.65 -10.45 3.65
N LEU A 502 28.68 -11.15 3.18
CA LEU A 502 29.18 -11.10 1.81
C LEU A 502 28.10 -11.55 0.79
N LEU A 503 27.43 -12.68 1.06
CA LEU A 503 26.26 -13.16 0.33
C LEU A 503 25.18 -12.08 0.20
N THR A 504 24.89 -11.38 1.29
CA THR A 504 23.88 -10.32 1.33
C THR A 504 24.30 -9.10 0.48
N ALA A 505 25.59 -8.74 0.47
CA ALA A 505 26.11 -7.63 -0.34
C ALA A 505 26.02 -7.95 -1.84
N TYR A 506 26.49 -9.13 -2.25
CA TYR A 506 26.38 -9.62 -3.63
C TYR A 506 24.92 -9.74 -4.08
N ALA A 507 24.03 -10.25 -3.23
CA ALA A 507 22.60 -10.35 -3.51
C ALA A 507 21.88 -9.00 -3.67
N ASN A 508 22.38 -7.94 -3.04
CA ASN A 508 21.82 -6.59 -3.15
C ASN A 508 22.39 -5.81 -4.35
N GLU A 509 23.68 -5.96 -4.65
CA GLU A 509 24.36 -5.20 -5.72
C GLU A 509 24.30 -5.90 -7.09
N LYS A 510 24.80 -7.13 -7.18
CA LYS A 510 25.05 -7.85 -8.44
C LYS A 510 23.94 -8.86 -8.77
N GLY A 511 23.13 -9.19 -7.77
CA GLY A 511 21.98 -10.08 -7.91
C GLY A 511 22.32 -11.55 -7.61
N PRO A 512 21.36 -12.46 -7.86
CA PRO A 512 21.38 -13.78 -7.27
C PRO A 512 22.44 -14.74 -7.85
N ALA A 513 22.81 -14.57 -9.12
CA ALA A 513 23.80 -15.44 -9.77
C ALA A 513 25.21 -15.30 -9.19
N ASP A 514 25.61 -14.08 -8.81
CA ASP A 514 26.90 -13.86 -8.13
C ASP A 514 26.82 -14.17 -6.62
N ALA A 515 25.66 -13.98 -5.99
CA ALA A 515 25.44 -14.49 -4.64
C ALA A 515 25.59 -16.03 -4.59
N GLU A 516 25.11 -16.75 -5.61
CA GLU A 516 25.31 -18.21 -5.68
C GLU A 516 26.80 -18.59 -5.76
N LYS A 517 27.64 -17.83 -6.47
CA LYS A 517 29.10 -18.09 -6.51
C LYS A 517 29.73 -17.98 -5.11
N VAL A 518 29.28 -17.03 -4.29
CA VAL A 518 29.72 -16.91 -2.89
C VAL A 518 29.21 -18.09 -2.04
N LEU A 519 28.00 -18.60 -2.31
CA LEU A 519 27.49 -19.81 -1.64
C LEU A 519 28.30 -21.06 -2.03
N GLN A 520 28.69 -21.20 -3.30
CA GLN A 520 29.57 -22.29 -3.77
C GLN A 520 30.99 -22.18 -3.18
N ARG A 521 31.52 -20.95 -3.00
CA ARG A 521 32.78 -20.69 -2.25
C ARG A 521 32.67 -21.12 -0.77
N LEU A 522 31.49 -21.00 -0.17
CA LEU A 522 31.21 -21.46 1.19
C LEU A 522 30.98 -22.99 1.28
N GLU A 523 30.32 -23.60 0.30
CA GLU A 523 30.13 -25.06 0.21
C GLU A 523 31.44 -25.83 0.00
N SER A 524 32.40 -25.23 -0.70
CA SER A 524 33.73 -25.81 -0.96
C SER A 524 34.76 -25.56 0.15
N HIS A 525 34.40 -24.81 1.20
CA HIS A 525 35.33 -24.47 2.28
C HIS A 525 35.47 -25.61 3.31
N ARG A 526 36.71 -26.08 3.54
CA ARG A 526 36.97 -27.29 4.35
C ARG A 526 36.46 -27.21 5.80
N CYS A 527 36.53 -26.04 6.42
CA CYS A 527 36.27 -25.85 7.85
C CYS A 527 34.97 -25.09 8.16
N ILE A 528 34.31 -24.52 7.15
CA ILE A 528 33.15 -23.63 7.33
C ILE A 528 32.05 -24.13 6.41
N LYS A 529 30.92 -24.57 6.96
CA LYS A 529 29.77 -25.05 6.17
C LYS A 529 28.66 -23.99 6.12
N PRO A 530 27.91 -23.88 5.00
CA PRO A 530 26.75 -23.01 4.95
C PRO A 530 25.69 -23.42 5.96
N ASN A 531 24.98 -22.45 6.52
CA ASN A 531 23.85 -22.68 7.41
C ASN A 531 22.53 -22.27 6.74
N SER A 532 21.39 -22.46 7.42
CA SER A 532 20.09 -22.11 6.87
C SER A 532 19.98 -20.62 6.48
N ILE A 533 20.71 -19.72 7.14
CA ILE A 533 20.76 -18.29 6.73
C ILE A 533 21.50 -18.15 5.40
N SER A 534 22.62 -18.85 5.18
CA SER A 534 23.38 -18.84 3.91
C SER A 534 22.50 -19.19 2.71
N PHE A 535 21.75 -20.30 2.81
CA PHE A 535 20.84 -20.74 1.76
C PHE A 535 19.67 -19.77 1.58
N ILE A 536 19.01 -19.32 2.65
CA ILE A 536 17.83 -18.46 2.51
C ILE A 536 18.21 -17.06 2.00
N THR A 537 19.38 -16.50 2.34
CA THR A 537 19.85 -15.23 1.74
C THR A 537 19.99 -15.34 0.22
N CYS A 538 20.53 -16.46 -0.28
CA CYS A 538 20.61 -16.74 -1.72
C CYS A 538 19.20 -16.92 -2.34
N MET A 539 18.31 -17.68 -1.68
CA MET A 539 16.92 -17.85 -2.11
C MET A 539 16.16 -16.51 -2.15
N ASP A 540 16.30 -15.67 -1.13
CA ASP A 540 15.68 -14.34 -1.05
C ASP A 540 16.15 -13.43 -2.21
N ALA A 541 17.39 -13.58 -2.67
CA ALA A 541 17.88 -12.91 -3.87
C ALA A 541 17.15 -13.39 -5.14
N PHE A 542 17.04 -14.70 -5.36
CA PHE A 542 16.26 -15.25 -6.48
C PHE A 542 14.76 -14.91 -6.36
N ALA A 543 14.22 -14.82 -5.14
CA ALA A 543 12.84 -14.43 -4.85
C ALA A 543 12.60 -12.91 -4.96
N LYS A 544 13.63 -12.06 -4.87
CA LYS A 544 13.53 -10.64 -5.27
C LYS A 544 13.24 -10.55 -6.77
N VAL A 545 14.05 -11.23 -7.60
CA VAL A 545 13.97 -11.27 -9.08
C VAL A 545 12.75 -12.03 -9.60
N GLY A 546 12.33 -13.10 -8.91
CA GLY A 546 11.22 -13.97 -9.34
C GLY A 546 11.65 -15.21 -10.14
N ASP A 547 12.93 -15.57 -10.11
CA ASP A 547 13.42 -16.82 -10.72
C ASP A 547 13.13 -18.01 -9.78
N ALA A 548 11.99 -18.66 -10.05
CA ALA A 548 11.57 -19.85 -9.34
C ALA A 548 12.27 -21.15 -9.77
N HIS A 549 13.09 -21.16 -10.83
CA HIS A 549 13.82 -22.37 -11.22
C HIS A 549 15.07 -22.52 -10.35
N ASN A 550 15.92 -21.49 -10.30
CA ASN A 550 17.12 -21.54 -9.47
C ASN A 550 16.79 -21.52 -7.97
N ASN A 551 15.78 -20.78 -7.51
CA ASN A 551 15.36 -20.81 -6.11
C ASN A 551 15.01 -22.24 -5.62
N LEU A 552 14.23 -23.01 -6.40
CA LEU A 552 13.90 -24.40 -6.06
C LEU A 552 15.11 -25.35 -6.14
N ARG A 553 16.11 -25.04 -6.97
CA ARG A 553 17.40 -25.75 -7.00
C ARG A 553 18.18 -25.50 -5.71
N ILE A 554 18.30 -24.24 -5.26
CA ILE A 554 18.95 -23.88 -3.98
C ILE A 554 18.25 -24.55 -2.78
N LEU A 555 16.91 -24.57 -2.74
CA LEU A 555 16.16 -25.30 -1.71
C LEU A 555 16.49 -26.81 -1.72
N SER A 556 16.63 -27.40 -2.91
CA SER A 556 16.96 -28.82 -3.05
C SER A 556 18.43 -29.14 -2.79
N LEU A 557 19.32 -28.15 -2.82
CA LEU A 557 20.70 -28.25 -2.30
C LEU A 557 20.72 -28.15 -0.77
N MET A 558 19.94 -27.24 -0.20
CA MET A 558 19.77 -27.09 1.26
C MET A 558 19.24 -28.38 1.91
N GLU A 559 18.22 -29.01 1.32
CA GLU A 559 17.70 -30.31 1.78
C GLU A 559 18.79 -31.40 1.73
N LYS A 560 19.53 -31.51 0.62
CA LYS A 560 20.66 -32.47 0.49
C LYS A 560 21.80 -32.20 1.47
N ALA A 561 22.10 -30.93 1.76
CA ALA A 561 23.09 -30.56 2.76
C ALA A 561 22.69 -31.05 4.17
N PHE A 562 21.40 -30.92 4.50
CA PHE A 562 20.86 -31.44 5.75
C PHE A 562 20.88 -32.98 5.80
N GLU A 563 20.45 -33.65 4.73
CA GLU A 563 20.48 -35.13 4.59
C GLU A 563 21.90 -35.72 4.68
N SER A 564 22.90 -35.00 4.16
CA SER A 564 24.34 -35.36 4.26
C SER A 564 24.99 -34.95 5.60
N GLY A 565 24.20 -34.64 6.62
CA GLY A 565 24.66 -34.45 7.99
C GLY A 565 25.01 -33.02 8.40
N ASN A 566 24.75 -32.01 7.56
CA ASN A 566 24.87 -30.61 7.98
C ASN A 566 23.62 -30.16 8.76
N VAL A 567 23.60 -30.45 10.06
CA VAL A 567 22.49 -30.10 10.98
C VAL A 567 22.13 -28.60 10.92
N HIS A 568 23.10 -27.73 10.66
CA HIS A 568 22.89 -26.28 10.56
C HIS A 568 22.23 -25.82 9.25
N ALA A 569 22.01 -26.72 8.29
CA ALA A 569 21.27 -26.46 7.05
C ALA A 569 19.79 -26.91 7.09
N LYS A 570 19.24 -27.24 8.28
CA LYS A 570 17.85 -27.67 8.50
C LYS A 570 16.86 -26.79 7.69
N PRO A 571 16.02 -27.38 6.80
CA PRO A 571 14.95 -26.68 6.09
C PRO A 571 13.99 -25.96 7.06
N THR A 572 13.67 -24.70 6.75
CA THR A 572 12.81 -23.84 7.59
C THR A 572 11.63 -23.29 6.79
N ARG A 573 10.55 -22.90 7.48
CA ARG A 573 9.39 -22.22 6.87
C ARG A 573 9.81 -21.02 6.01
N ARG A 574 10.82 -20.25 6.44
CA ARG A 574 11.33 -19.07 5.70
C ARG A 574 11.92 -19.45 4.34
N ALA A 575 12.56 -20.62 4.21
CA ALA A 575 13.03 -21.15 2.93
C ALA A 575 11.86 -21.48 1.98
N PHE A 576 10.87 -22.26 2.46
CA PHE A 576 9.68 -22.60 1.68
C PHE A 576 8.87 -21.36 1.27
N VAL A 577 8.71 -20.37 2.16
CA VAL A 577 8.05 -19.09 1.86
C VAL A 577 8.85 -18.26 0.84
N SER A 578 10.18 -18.26 0.89
CA SER A 578 11.02 -17.61 -0.13
C SER A 578 10.83 -18.26 -1.52
N ALA A 579 10.80 -19.59 -1.58
CA ALA A 579 10.50 -20.33 -2.81
C ALA A 579 9.08 -20.08 -3.34
N LEU A 580 8.05 -20.08 -2.48
CA LEU A 580 6.68 -19.73 -2.86
C LEU A 580 6.57 -18.29 -3.38
N ASN A 581 7.27 -17.33 -2.76
CA ASN A 581 7.31 -15.94 -3.25
C ASN A 581 7.98 -15.82 -4.63
N SER A 582 9.02 -16.61 -4.90
CA SER A 582 9.63 -16.67 -6.23
C SER A 582 8.64 -17.17 -7.30
N LEU A 583 7.85 -18.21 -6.98
CA LEU A 583 6.79 -18.74 -7.84
C LEU A 583 5.69 -17.69 -8.06
N ALA A 584 5.20 -17.06 -7.00
CA ALA A 584 4.16 -16.03 -7.05
C ALA A 584 4.55 -14.84 -7.95
N LYS A 585 5.83 -14.45 -7.97
CA LYS A 585 6.34 -13.43 -8.89
C LYS A 585 6.46 -13.92 -10.33
N SER A 586 7.07 -15.10 -10.54
CA SER A 586 7.51 -15.65 -11.84
C SER A 586 6.51 -15.57 -13.01
N GLY A 587 5.20 -15.49 -12.74
CA GLY A 587 4.18 -15.12 -13.71
C GLY A 587 3.73 -16.24 -14.65
N ARG A 588 4.47 -17.35 -14.69
CA ARG A 588 4.16 -18.52 -15.51
C ARG A 588 2.89 -19.23 -15.05
N GLY A 589 2.20 -19.89 -15.98
CA GLY A 589 0.93 -20.61 -15.69
C GLY A 589 1.08 -21.81 -14.75
N ASP A 590 2.26 -22.44 -14.71
CA ASP A 590 2.61 -23.57 -13.84
C ASP A 590 2.97 -23.17 -12.40
N ALA A 591 3.03 -21.87 -12.09
CA ALA A 591 3.41 -21.39 -10.75
C ALA A 591 2.48 -21.90 -9.64
N GLY A 592 1.17 -22.01 -9.91
CA GLY A 592 0.19 -22.51 -8.95
C GLY A 592 0.35 -24.00 -8.62
N THR A 593 0.45 -24.87 -9.63
CA THR A 593 0.59 -26.32 -9.41
C THR A 593 1.93 -26.67 -8.76
N ARG A 594 3.00 -25.96 -9.11
CA ARG A 594 4.32 -26.09 -8.47
C ARG A 594 4.32 -25.57 -7.04
N ALA A 595 3.54 -24.53 -6.73
CA ALA A 595 3.36 -24.06 -5.36
C ALA A 595 2.57 -25.07 -4.50
N GLU A 596 1.52 -25.72 -5.05
CA GLU A 596 0.82 -26.81 -4.34
C GLU A 596 1.74 -28.00 -4.07
N ALA A 597 2.55 -28.43 -5.05
CA ALA A 597 3.53 -29.50 -4.86
C ALA A 597 4.61 -29.14 -3.83
N LEU A 598 5.02 -27.87 -3.76
CA LEU A 598 5.97 -27.37 -2.76
C LEU A 598 5.38 -27.37 -1.34
N VAL A 599 4.10 -27.00 -1.18
CA VAL A 599 3.40 -27.10 0.10
C VAL A 599 3.22 -28.57 0.53
N GLN A 600 2.95 -29.48 -0.41
CA GLN A 600 2.94 -30.94 -0.12
C GLN A 600 4.33 -31.47 0.31
N ARG A 601 5.43 -30.97 -0.29
CA ARG A 601 6.82 -31.28 0.15
C ARG A 601 7.04 -30.79 1.58
N MET A 602 6.62 -29.56 1.90
CA MET A 602 6.69 -28.98 3.24
C MET A 602 5.88 -29.78 4.28
N GLU A 603 4.64 -30.18 3.96
CA GLU A 603 3.80 -31.05 4.80
C GLU A 603 4.46 -32.41 5.07
N LYS A 604 5.10 -33.02 4.06
CA LYS A 604 5.83 -34.28 4.22
C LYS A 604 7.01 -34.13 5.18
N PHE A 605 7.79 -33.04 5.09
CA PHE A 605 8.86 -32.78 6.06
C PHE A 605 8.34 -32.49 7.46
N ALA A 606 7.19 -31.84 7.61
CA ALA A 606 6.57 -31.61 8.92
C ALA A 606 6.20 -32.94 9.61
N LEU A 607 5.56 -33.85 8.85
CA LEU A 607 5.20 -35.20 9.31
C LEU A 607 6.42 -36.09 9.61
N ALA A 608 7.58 -35.81 8.99
CA ALA A 608 8.84 -36.52 9.24
C ALA A 608 9.58 -36.08 10.53
N GLY A 609 8.87 -35.47 11.48
CA GLY A 609 9.42 -35.06 12.79
C GLY A 609 9.86 -33.59 12.90
N ASN A 610 9.48 -32.73 11.96
CA ASN A 610 9.85 -31.31 11.95
C ASN A 610 8.61 -30.40 12.04
N ALA A 611 7.91 -30.43 13.18
CA ALA A 611 6.64 -29.72 13.38
C ALA A 611 6.68 -28.21 13.07
N ASP A 612 7.85 -27.58 13.15
CA ASP A 612 8.13 -26.19 12.74
C ASP A 612 7.79 -25.89 11.26
N LEU A 613 7.56 -26.93 10.44
CA LEU A 613 7.19 -26.85 9.02
C LEU A 613 5.68 -27.08 8.75
N LEU A 614 4.81 -27.07 9.75
CA LEU A 614 3.37 -27.06 9.49
C LEU A 614 2.97 -25.79 8.71
N PRO A 615 2.24 -25.89 7.57
CA PRO A 615 1.78 -24.72 6.83
C PRO A 615 0.80 -23.87 7.62
N ASP A 616 1.15 -22.59 7.81
CA ASP A 616 0.33 -21.58 8.47
C ASP A 616 -0.38 -20.64 7.47
N THR A 617 -1.12 -19.67 8.00
CA THR A 617 -1.81 -18.63 7.24
C THR A 617 -0.88 -17.87 6.29
N THR A 618 0.41 -17.67 6.63
CA THR A 618 1.37 -17.01 5.74
C THR A 618 1.71 -17.88 4.52
N VAL A 619 1.93 -19.18 4.72
CA VAL A 619 2.20 -20.14 3.64
C VAL A 619 1.00 -20.23 2.69
N TYR A 620 -0.21 -20.27 3.24
CA TYR A 620 -1.43 -20.29 2.42
C TYR A 620 -1.71 -18.97 1.71
N ASN A 621 -1.45 -17.82 2.33
CA ASN A 621 -1.59 -16.52 1.70
C ASN A 621 -0.64 -16.35 0.50
N VAL A 622 0.60 -16.86 0.59
CA VAL A 622 1.50 -16.87 -0.59
C VAL A 622 1.02 -17.89 -1.63
N LEU A 623 0.51 -19.07 -1.24
CA LEU A 623 -0.07 -20.04 -2.18
C LEU A 623 -1.26 -19.46 -2.96
N ILE A 624 -2.17 -18.73 -2.31
CA ILE A 624 -3.27 -18.00 -2.96
C ILE A 624 -2.72 -17.02 -4.01
N ASN A 625 -1.64 -16.31 -3.69
CA ASN A 625 -0.99 -15.38 -4.62
C ASN A 625 -0.24 -16.08 -5.78
N CYS A 626 0.19 -17.35 -5.63
CA CYS A 626 0.66 -18.17 -6.76
C CYS A 626 -0.46 -18.49 -7.76
N HIS A 627 -1.72 -18.61 -7.31
CA HIS A 627 -2.89 -18.85 -8.17
C HIS A 627 -3.46 -17.56 -8.80
N LYS A 628 -2.66 -16.50 -8.96
CA LYS A 628 -3.07 -15.18 -9.52
C LYS A 628 -3.71 -15.18 -10.92
N ASN A 629 -3.59 -16.30 -11.65
CA ASN A 629 -4.19 -16.50 -12.97
C ASN A 629 -5.41 -17.48 -12.96
N SER A 630 -5.82 -17.99 -11.79
CA SER A 630 -6.92 -18.98 -11.69
C SER A 630 -7.71 -18.82 -10.39
N ALA A 631 -8.73 -17.97 -10.43
CA ALA A 631 -9.56 -17.63 -9.27
C ALA A 631 -10.19 -18.87 -8.60
N SER A 632 -10.66 -19.85 -9.39
CA SER A 632 -11.26 -21.09 -8.87
C SER A 632 -10.28 -21.98 -8.10
N GLN A 633 -8.96 -21.88 -8.34
CA GLN A 633 -7.95 -22.59 -7.54
C GLN A 633 -7.59 -21.78 -6.29
N ALA A 634 -7.47 -20.45 -6.40
CA ALA A 634 -7.28 -19.56 -5.25
C ALA A 634 -8.42 -19.72 -4.22
N GLU A 635 -9.68 -19.80 -4.66
CA GLU A 635 -10.85 -20.07 -3.82
C GLU A 635 -10.81 -21.47 -3.16
N LYS A 636 -10.42 -22.52 -3.91
CA LYS A 636 -10.24 -23.87 -3.33
C LYS A 636 -9.17 -23.90 -2.24
N VAL A 637 -8.13 -23.06 -2.33
CA VAL A 637 -7.11 -22.94 -1.27
C VAL A 637 -7.71 -22.25 -0.04
N LEU A 638 -8.47 -21.16 -0.19
CA LEU A 638 -9.18 -20.49 0.91
C LEU A 638 -10.21 -21.42 1.62
N TYR A 639 -10.87 -22.29 0.85
CA TYR A 639 -11.72 -23.36 1.39
C TYR A 639 -10.89 -24.42 2.16
N ARG A 640 -9.74 -24.82 1.61
CA ARG A 640 -8.81 -25.80 2.22
C ARG A 640 -8.27 -25.33 3.57
N MET A 641 -7.97 -24.04 3.73
CA MET A 641 -7.57 -23.43 5.02
C MET A 641 -8.64 -23.67 6.11
N GLY A 642 -9.88 -23.27 5.83
CA GLY A 642 -11.01 -23.44 6.75
C GLY A 642 -11.26 -24.91 7.10
N LYS A 643 -11.21 -25.83 6.12
CA LYS A 643 -11.34 -27.27 6.38
C LYS A 643 -10.21 -27.84 7.26
N ARG A 644 -9.04 -27.21 7.28
CA ARG A 644 -7.90 -27.58 8.14
C ARG A 644 -7.88 -26.82 9.49
N SER A 645 -8.91 -26.06 9.81
CA SER A 645 -8.98 -25.19 11.00
C SER A 645 -7.84 -24.16 11.06
N ILE A 646 -7.36 -23.71 9.89
CA ILE A 646 -6.37 -22.63 9.79
C ILE A 646 -7.11 -21.32 9.62
N GLU A 647 -6.83 -20.37 10.52
CA GLU A 647 -7.47 -19.06 10.55
C GLU A 647 -7.24 -18.31 9.23
N ARG A 648 -8.34 -17.81 8.65
CA ARG A 648 -8.33 -16.91 7.49
C ARG A 648 -8.14 -15.50 8.00
N ASP A 649 -7.28 -14.73 7.35
CA ASP A 649 -7.07 -13.33 7.67
C ASP A 649 -7.54 -12.40 6.54
N VAL A 650 -7.37 -11.09 6.77
CA VAL A 650 -7.64 -10.04 5.78
C VAL A 650 -6.84 -10.25 4.49
N VAL A 651 -5.65 -10.83 4.55
CA VAL A 651 -4.79 -11.09 3.39
C VAL A 651 -5.31 -12.31 2.61
N SER A 652 -5.87 -13.33 3.28
CA SER A 652 -6.49 -14.51 2.64
C SER A 652 -7.65 -14.11 1.75
N TYR A 653 -8.64 -13.40 2.30
CA TYR A 653 -9.82 -12.93 1.56
C TYR A 653 -9.43 -11.90 0.50
N SER A 654 -8.66 -10.86 0.86
CA SER A 654 -8.30 -9.80 -0.09
C SER A 654 -7.41 -10.27 -1.24
N SER A 655 -6.57 -11.29 -1.05
CA SER A 655 -5.80 -11.90 -2.14
C SER A 655 -6.71 -12.60 -3.14
N VAL A 656 -7.69 -13.42 -2.69
CA VAL A 656 -8.65 -14.08 -3.58
C VAL A 656 -9.51 -13.05 -4.33
N ILE A 657 -10.04 -12.05 -3.63
CA ILE A 657 -10.84 -10.95 -4.23
C ILE A 657 -10.02 -10.17 -5.27
N ASN A 658 -8.72 -9.96 -5.03
CA ASN A 658 -7.79 -9.36 -5.99
C ASN A 658 -7.61 -10.23 -7.25
N VAL A 659 -7.57 -11.57 -7.14
CA VAL A 659 -7.55 -12.47 -8.32
C VAL A 659 -8.81 -12.30 -9.17
N TYR A 660 -10.02 -12.32 -8.57
CA TYR A 660 -11.26 -12.04 -9.31
C TYR A 660 -11.25 -10.64 -9.96
N SER A 661 -10.68 -9.62 -9.28
CA SER A 661 -10.54 -8.26 -9.82
C SER A 661 -9.65 -8.19 -11.07
N LYS A 662 -8.72 -9.14 -11.25
CA LYS A 662 -7.82 -9.21 -12.41
C LYS A 662 -8.44 -9.99 -13.56
N MET A 663 -9.18 -11.06 -13.27
CA MET A 663 -9.90 -11.85 -14.29
C MET A 663 -11.00 -11.05 -15.00
N GLY A 664 -11.76 -10.22 -14.25
CA GLY A 664 -12.87 -9.45 -14.79
C GLY A 664 -14.07 -10.31 -15.22
N GLY A 665 -15.06 -9.68 -15.87
CA GLY A 665 -16.32 -10.33 -16.23
C GLY A 665 -17.36 -10.41 -15.10
N ILE A 666 -18.60 -10.73 -15.47
CA ILE A 666 -19.79 -10.58 -14.60
C ILE A 666 -19.77 -11.54 -13.40
N GLN A 667 -19.44 -12.82 -13.62
CA GLN A 667 -19.40 -13.80 -12.52
C GLN A 667 -18.25 -13.53 -11.53
N ALA A 668 -17.10 -13.07 -12.02
CA ALA A 668 -15.98 -12.73 -11.15
C ALA A 668 -16.32 -11.57 -10.20
N ALA A 669 -17.00 -10.53 -10.70
CA ALA A 669 -17.45 -9.42 -9.85
C ALA A 669 -18.51 -9.85 -8.82
N ARG A 670 -19.44 -10.73 -9.20
CA ARG A 670 -20.42 -11.31 -8.26
C ARG A 670 -19.74 -12.14 -7.16
N ARG A 671 -18.75 -12.98 -7.50
CA ARG A 671 -18.03 -13.78 -6.50
C ARG A 671 -17.09 -12.93 -5.63
N ALA A 672 -16.44 -11.92 -6.21
CA ALA A 672 -15.65 -10.93 -5.47
C ALA A 672 -16.48 -10.17 -4.42
N GLN A 673 -17.74 -9.81 -4.74
CA GLN A 673 -18.66 -9.26 -3.75
C GLN A 673 -19.08 -10.32 -2.71
N ALA A 674 -19.50 -11.51 -3.13
CA ALA A 674 -19.93 -12.55 -2.18
C ALA A 674 -18.82 -12.95 -1.19
N LEU A 675 -17.54 -12.91 -1.59
CA LEU A 675 -16.39 -13.11 -0.70
C LEU A 675 -16.14 -11.93 0.26
N LEU A 676 -16.52 -10.71 -0.10
CA LEU A 676 -16.50 -9.55 0.80
C LEU A 676 -17.66 -9.64 1.82
N ASP A 677 -18.83 -10.09 1.38
CA ASP A 677 -20.00 -10.32 2.23
C ASP A 677 -19.72 -11.50 3.21
N GLU A 678 -19.10 -12.60 2.74
CA GLU A 678 -18.61 -13.71 3.58
C GLU A 678 -17.58 -13.25 4.61
N MET A 679 -16.62 -12.42 4.21
CA MET A 679 -15.59 -11.87 5.10
C MET A 679 -16.19 -11.03 6.25
N GLN A 680 -17.21 -10.22 5.95
CA GLN A 680 -17.96 -9.46 6.97
C GLN A 680 -18.77 -10.38 7.90
N HIS A 681 -19.37 -11.46 7.36
CA HIS A 681 -20.09 -12.46 8.17
C HIS A 681 -19.15 -13.23 9.12
N ASP A 682 -17.95 -13.59 8.65
CA ASP A 682 -16.89 -14.21 9.46
C ASP A 682 -16.31 -13.25 10.53
N SER A 683 -16.85 -12.02 10.66
CA SER A 683 -16.41 -10.97 11.59
C SER A 683 -14.98 -10.48 11.36
N ILE A 684 -14.48 -10.59 10.13
CA ILE A 684 -13.16 -10.11 9.73
C ILE A 684 -13.36 -8.76 9.02
N GLU A 685 -12.85 -7.66 9.60
CA GLU A 685 -13.02 -6.33 9.00
C GLU A 685 -12.29 -6.21 7.65
N PRO A 686 -12.99 -5.91 6.53
CA PRO A 686 -12.32 -5.68 5.26
C PRO A 686 -11.58 -4.34 5.29
N ASN A 687 -10.38 -4.30 4.67
CA ASN A 687 -9.59 -3.08 4.57
C ASN A 687 -9.81 -2.33 3.23
N ALA A 688 -9.27 -1.12 3.11
CA ALA A 688 -9.39 -0.29 1.91
C ALA A 688 -8.90 -0.98 0.61
N HIS A 689 -7.90 -1.86 0.68
CA HIS A 689 -7.43 -2.65 -0.47
C HIS A 689 -8.49 -3.68 -0.92
N THR A 690 -9.19 -4.29 0.03
CA THR A 690 -10.25 -5.28 -0.22
C THR A 690 -11.42 -4.63 -0.95
N PHE A 691 -11.90 -3.48 -0.46
CA PHE A 691 -12.93 -2.68 -1.14
C PHE A 691 -12.49 -2.24 -2.53
N ASN A 692 -11.26 -1.73 -2.68
CA ASN A 692 -10.73 -1.32 -3.97
C ASN A 692 -10.68 -2.49 -4.98
N SER A 693 -10.33 -3.70 -4.55
CA SER A 693 -10.34 -4.90 -5.41
C SER A 693 -11.76 -5.33 -5.80
N ALA A 694 -12.73 -5.33 -4.87
CA ALA A 694 -14.14 -5.63 -5.17
C ALA A 694 -14.76 -4.60 -6.13
N ILE A 695 -14.53 -3.31 -5.89
CA ILE A 695 -14.93 -2.21 -6.78
C ILE A 695 -14.27 -2.36 -8.16
N THR A 696 -12.97 -2.65 -8.20
CA THR A 696 -12.24 -2.88 -9.47
C THR A 696 -12.77 -4.09 -10.25
N ALA A 697 -13.21 -5.15 -9.57
CA ALA A 697 -13.87 -6.28 -10.20
C ALA A 697 -15.17 -5.84 -10.91
N TRP A 698 -16.02 -5.05 -10.26
CA TRP A 698 -17.20 -4.44 -10.90
C TRP A 698 -16.81 -3.52 -12.06
N THR A 699 -15.80 -2.66 -11.91
CA THR A 699 -15.25 -1.78 -12.97
C THR A 699 -14.67 -2.54 -14.18
N ARG A 700 -14.40 -3.84 -14.05
CA ARG A 700 -13.95 -4.77 -15.11
C ARG A 700 -14.98 -5.83 -15.48
N SER A 701 -16.19 -5.77 -14.92
CA SER A 701 -17.23 -6.80 -15.12
C SER A 701 -17.91 -6.74 -16.49
N GLY A 702 -18.02 -5.54 -17.07
CA GLY A 702 -18.82 -5.28 -18.28
C GLY A 702 -20.34 -5.42 -18.07
N SER A 703 -20.82 -5.61 -16.83
CA SER A 703 -22.24 -5.76 -16.54
C SER A 703 -22.98 -4.42 -16.68
N THR A 704 -24.22 -4.46 -17.19
CA THR A 704 -25.20 -3.41 -16.89
C THR A 704 -25.37 -3.29 -15.38
N GLY A 705 -25.55 -2.07 -14.87
CA GLY A 705 -25.61 -1.78 -13.43
C GLY A 705 -24.28 -1.92 -12.66
N ALA A 706 -23.15 -2.26 -13.30
CA ALA A 706 -21.86 -2.42 -12.61
C ALA A 706 -21.40 -1.15 -11.89
N ALA A 707 -21.64 0.03 -12.48
CA ALA A 707 -21.29 1.31 -11.89
C ALA A 707 -22.11 1.62 -10.62
N GLN A 708 -23.37 1.22 -10.60
CA GLN A 708 -24.27 1.36 -9.44
C GLN A 708 -23.80 0.46 -8.28
N LYS A 709 -23.36 -0.77 -8.57
CA LYS A 709 -22.74 -1.67 -7.58
C LYS A 709 -21.40 -1.14 -7.06
N ALA A 710 -20.56 -0.60 -7.93
CA ALA A 710 -19.30 0.04 -7.55
C ALA A 710 -19.53 1.29 -6.66
N GLU A 711 -20.53 2.12 -6.95
CA GLU A 711 -20.92 3.27 -6.12
C GLU A 711 -21.51 2.83 -4.77
N GLY A 712 -22.28 1.74 -4.72
CA GLY A 712 -22.80 1.16 -3.47
C GLY A 712 -21.70 0.69 -2.53
N LEU A 713 -20.67 0.01 -3.05
CA LEU A 713 -19.51 -0.42 -2.25
C LEU A 713 -18.66 0.76 -1.75
N LEU A 714 -18.56 1.85 -2.51
CA LEU A 714 -17.91 3.08 -2.05
C LEU A 714 -18.71 3.74 -0.92
N LYS A 715 -20.04 3.77 -1.00
CA LYS A 715 -20.90 4.27 0.08
C LYS A 715 -20.78 3.44 1.36
N GLN A 716 -20.79 2.11 1.25
CA GLN A 716 -20.55 1.21 2.38
C GLN A 716 -19.17 1.47 3.04
N MET A 717 -18.14 1.76 2.24
CA MET A 717 -16.81 2.15 2.73
C MET A 717 -16.81 3.52 3.43
N GLU A 718 -17.51 4.52 2.88
CA GLU A 718 -17.71 5.85 3.49
C GLU A 718 -18.50 5.75 4.82
N GLU A 719 -19.53 4.92 4.88
CA GLU A 719 -20.37 4.68 6.06
C GLU A 719 -19.59 4.01 7.21
N MET A 720 -18.78 2.99 6.91
CA MET A 720 -17.95 2.33 7.94
C MET A 720 -16.77 3.20 8.41
N TYR A 721 -16.22 4.05 7.53
CA TYR A 721 -15.28 5.09 7.93
C TYR A 721 -15.94 6.09 8.88
N ALA A 722 -17.16 6.55 8.58
CA ALA A 722 -17.93 7.43 9.45
C ALA A 722 -18.36 6.78 10.79
N ALA A 723 -18.51 5.45 10.82
CA ALA A 723 -18.73 4.68 12.04
C ALA A 723 -17.49 4.56 12.95
N GLY A 724 -16.32 5.03 12.50
CA GLY A 724 -15.09 5.13 13.30
C GLY A 724 -13.91 4.30 12.77
N ASN A 725 -14.08 3.50 11.71
CA ASN A 725 -13.00 2.66 11.19
C ASN A 725 -12.02 3.49 10.33
N THR A 726 -10.98 4.04 10.95
CA THR A 726 -10.00 4.93 10.30
C THR A 726 -9.25 4.27 9.13
N ASN A 727 -9.15 2.93 9.12
CA ASN A 727 -8.46 2.15 8.10
C ASN A 727 -9.26 2.02 6.79
N LEU A 728 -10.51 2.49 6.77
CA LEU A 728 -11.41 2.51 5.62
C LEU A 728 -11.54 3.88 4.94
N GLN A 729 -10.63 4.83 5.19
CA GLN A 729 -10.64 6.13 4.50
C GLN A 729 -10.58 5.95 2.96
N PRO A 730 -11.58 6.43 2.19
CA PRO A 730 -11.56 6.29 0.74
C PRO A 730 -10.44 7.11 0.09
N SER A 731 -9.58 6.43 -0.67
CA SER A 731 -8.45 7.05 -1.37
C SER A 731 -8.81 7.44 -2.80
N ALA A 732 -7.95 8.25 -3.43
CA ALA A 732 -8.13 8.71 -4.80
C ALA A 732 -8.27 7.56 -5.81
N GLN A 733 -7.66 6.40 -5.54
CA GLN A 733 -7.80 5.20 -6.35
C GLN A 733 -9.23 4.65 -6.34
N VAL A 734 -9.90 4.64 -5.17
CA VAL A 734 -11.26 4.11 -5.04
C VAL A 734 -12.25 4.98 -5.81
N TYR A 735 -12.23 6.30 -5.61
CA TYR A 735 -13.05 7.24 -6.39
C TYR A 735 -12.78 7.11 -7.89
N THR A 736 -11.52 7.04 -8.31
CA THR A 736 -11.15 6.86 -9.72
C THR A 736 -11.68 5.55 -10.31
N SER A 737 -11.69 4.45 -9.55
CA SER A 737 -12.26 3.17 -9.98
C SER A 737 -13.78 3.24 -10.18
N VAL A 738 -14.52 3.95 -9.31
CA VAL A 738 -15.99 4.14 -9.46
C VAL A 738 -16.31 5.12 -10.59
N ILE A 739 -15.58 6.23 -10.72
CA ILE A 739 -15.67 7.17 -11.85
C ILE A 739 -15.40 6.42 -13.17
N THR A 740 -14.42 5.51 -13.19
CA THR A 740 -14.11 4.66 -14.35
C THR A 740 -15.20 3.63 -14.63
N ALA A 741 -15.94 3.15 -13.63
CA ALA A 741 -17.11 2.28 -13.84
C ALA A 741 -18.25 3.04 -14.53
N TRP A 742 -18.57 4.24 -14.03
CA TRP A 742 -19.55 5.13 -14.68
C TRP A 742 -19.10 5.58 -16.09
N ALA A 743 -17.80 5.85 -16.30
CA ALA A 743 -17.27 6.18 -17.63
C ALA A 743 -17.41 5.04 -18.65
N LYS A 744 -17.43 3.77 -18.20
CA LYS A 744 -17.62 2.60 -19.06
C LYS A 744 -19.09 2.26 -19.32
N ALA A 745 -19.99 2.60 -18.39
CA ALA A 745 -21.42 2.40 -18.58
C ALA A 745 -21.93 3.14 -19.84
N ASP A 746 -22.98 2.60 -20.46
CA ASP A 746 -23.69 3.22 -21.60
C ASP A 746 -25.08 3.74 -21.14
N ASP A 747 -25.31 3.79 -19.83
CA ASP A 747 -26.57 4.21 -19.20
C ASP A 747 -26.71 5.75 -19.28
N PRO A 748 -27.89 6.31 -19.65
CA PRO A 748 -28.12 7.75 -19.67
C PRO A 748 -27.79 8.43 -18.33
N GLY A 749 -27.10 9.58 -18.37
CA GLY A 749 -26.68 10.30 -17.17
C GLY A 749 -25.44 9.74 -16.45
N SER A 750 -24.79 8.68 -16.98
CA SER A 750 -23.54 8.15 -16.43
C SER A 750 -22.41 9.19 -16.34
N ALA A 751 -22.34 10.11 -17.30
CA ALA A 751 -21.35 11.19 -17.30
C ALA A 751 -21.62 12.22 -16.18
N LEU A 752 -22.89 12.53 -15.92
CA LEU A 752 -23.28 13.38 -14.78
C LEU A 752 -22.96 12.70 -13.44
N ARG A 753 -23.15 11.38 -13.32
CA ARG A 753 -22.76 10.61 -12.13
C ARG A 753 -21.24 10.64 -11.89
N ALA A 754 -20.44 10.45 -12.94
CA ALA A 754 -18.99 10.59 -12.88
C ALA A 754 -18.55 11.98 -12.40
N GLU A 755 -19.20 13.05 -12.87
CA GLU A 755 -18.89 14.42 -12.46
C GLU A 755 -19.30 14.72 -10.99
N ILE A 756 -20.43 14.18 -10.54
CA ILE A 756 -20.86 14.28 -9.12
C ILE A 756 -19.85 13.59 -8.21
N LEU A 757 -19.33 12.41 -8.58
CA LEU A 757 -18.30 11.71 -7.81
C LEU A 757 -16.97 12.44 -7.80
N LEU A 758 -16.56 13.07 -8.90
CA LEU A 758 -15.36 13.92 -8.95
C LEU A 758 -15.50 15.17 -8.05
N LYS A 759 -16.70 15.74 -7.94
CA LYS A 759 -17.02 16.83 -7.01
C LYS A 759 -17.04 16.37 -5.55
N LEU A 760 -17.58 15.19 -5.25
CA LEU A 760 -17.52 14.57 -3.92
C LEU A 760 -16.08 14.32 -3.47
N MET A 761 -15.25 13.75 -4.36
CA MET A 761 -13.82 13.54 -4.15
C MET A 761 -13.08 14.85 -3.78
N TRP A 762 -13.35 15.94 -4.52
CA TRP A 762 -12.84 17.29 -4.20
C TRP A 762 -13.34 17.81 -2.84
N ALA A 763 -14.59 17.55 -2.48
CA ALA A 763 -15.14 17.95 -1.18
C ALA A 763 -14.51 17.18 -0.01
N MET A 764 -14.22 15.88 -0.19
CA MET A 764 -13.56 15.05 0.82
C MET A 764 -12.09 15.45 1.01
N TYR A 765 -11.38 15.81 -0.07
CA TYR A 765 -10.05 16.43 0.03
C TYR A 765 -10.08 17.74 0.84
N LYS A 766 -11.03 18.64 0.56
CA LYS A 766 -11.21 19.89 1.33
C LYS A 766 -11.60 19.68 2.80
N ARG A 767 -12.23 18.55 3.13
CA ARG A 767 -12.54 18.13 4.51
C ARG A 767 -11.32 17.54 5.26
N GLY A 768 -10.16 17.46 4.63
CA GLY A 768 -8.90 17.01 5.24
C GLY A 768 -8.42 15.62 4.78
N ASN A 769 -9.19 14.89 3.97
CA ASN A 769 -8.74 13.60 3.40
C ASN A 769 -7.71 13.84 2.28
N LYS A 770 -6.45 14.02 2.68
CA LYS A 770 -5.32 14.20 1.74
C LYS A 770 -5.19 13.03 0.75
N SER A 771 -5.58 11.82 1.12
CA SER A 771 -5.50 10.64 0.24
C SER A 771 -6.52 10.65 -0.91
N ALA A 772 -7.57 11.48 -0.83
CA ALA A 772 -8.60 11.64 -1.85
C ALA A 772 -8.33 12.81 -2.82
N LYS A 773 -7.12 13.38 -2.87
CA LYS A 773 -6.77 14.44 -3.84
C LYS A 773 -7.05 13.97 -5.29
N PRO A 774 -7.87 14.70 -6.08
CA PRO A 774 -8.07 14.41 -7.50
C PRO A 774 -6.78 14.58 -8.31
N ASN A 775 -6.56 13.67 -9.27
CA ASN A 775 -5.37 13.65 -10.13
C ASN A 775 -5.77 13.55 -11.62
N VAL A 776 -4.78 13.56 -12.52
CA VAL A 776 -5.00 13.44 -13.99
C VAL A 776 -5.93 12.27 -14.36
N HIS A 777 -5.81 11.12 -13.67
CA HIS A 777 -6.65 9.95 -13.96
C HIS A 777 -8.12 10.16 -13.55
N ALA A 778 -8.39 10.73 -12.38
CA ALA A 778 -9.76 11.01 -11.93
C ALA A 778 -10.49 11.97 -12.89
N PHE A 779 -9.84 13.08 -13.26
CA PHE A 779 -10.40 14.02 -14.24
C PHE A 779 -10.53 13.40 -15.63
N THR A 780 -9.50 12.72 -16.14
CA THR A 780 -9.54 12.13 -17.49
C THR A 780 -10.59 11.01 -17.59
N SER A 781 -10.82 10.23 -16.53
CA SER A 781 -11.93 9.26 -16.50
C SER A 781 -13.30 9.95 -16.54
N CYS A 782 -13.48 11.07 -15.84
CA CYS A 782 -14.73 11.86 -15.90
C CYS A 782 -14.93 12.53 -17.28
N ILE A 783 -13.87 13.05 -17.89
CA ILE A 783 -13.90 13.63 -19.25
C ILE A 783 -14.20 12.54 -20.29
N ASN A 784 -13.67 11.32 -20.12
CA ASN A 784 -13.99 10.16 -20.97
C ASN A 784 -15.46 9.69 -20.80
N ALA A 785 -16.04 9.84 -19.60
CA ALA A 785 -17.48 9.62 -19.40
C ALA A 785 -18.32 10.58 -20.26
N TRP A 786 -17.97 11.88 -20.27
CA TRP A 786 -18.57 12.86 -21.17
C TRP A 786 -18.27 12.55 -22.65
N ALA A 787 -17.06 12.10 -23.00
CA ALA A 787 -16.68 11.71 -24.37
C ALA A 787 -17.47 10.52 -24.93
N ARG A 788 -17.97 9.65 -24.04
CA ARG A 788 -18.81 8.50 -24.40
C ARG A 788 -20.30 8.83 -24.41
N SER A 789 -20.73 9.87 -23.67
CA SER A 789 -22.10 10.38 -23.72
C SER A 789 -22.48 10.88 -25.12
N ARG A 790 -23.79 10.93 -25.37
CA ARG A 790 -24.43 11.50 -26.57
C ARG A 790 -25.25 12.76 -26.24
N GLU A 791 -25.11 13.28 -25.03
CA GLU A 791 -25.73 14.53 -24.59
C GLU A 791 -25.10 15.72 -25.34
N LYS A 792 -25.92 16.70 -25.75
CA LYS A 792 -25.47 17.86 -26.54
C LYS A 792 -24.44 18.69 -25.80
N ASP A 793 -24.58 18.82 -24.49
CA ASP A 793 -23.69 19.63 -23.66
C ASP A 793 -22.40 18.90 -23.25
N ALA A 794 -22.20 17.64 -23.68
CA ALA A 794 -21.06 16.83 -23.27
C ALA A 794 -19.70 17.46 -23.63
N GLY A 795 -19.61 18.11 -24.80
CA GLY A 795 -18.41 18.87 -25.20
C GLY A 795 -18.14 20.06 -24.28
N LEU A 796 -19.18 20.81 -23.89
CA LEU A 796 -19.08 21.96 -22.98
C LEU A 796 -18.65 21.52 -21.57
N ARG A 797 -19.19 20.41 -21.07
CA ARG A 797 -18.86 19.85 -19.75
C ARG A 797 -17.45 19.26 -19.72
N ALA A 798 -17.02 18.61 -20.81
CA ALA A 798 -15.65 18.14 -20.98
C ALA A 798 -14.64 19.32 -21.04
N GLU A 799 -14.96 20.39 -21.76
CA GLU A 799 -14.16 21.63 -21.84
C GLU A 799 -14.04 22.30 -20.46
N ALA A 800 -15.15 22.48 -19.74
CA ALA A 800 -15.14 23.08 -18.39
C ALA A 800 -14.32 22.29 -17.36
N LEU A 801 -14.28 20.95 -17.47
CA LEU A 801 -13.44 20.10 -16.63
C LEU A 801 -11.95 20.20 -16.99
N LEU A 802 -11.62 20.30 -18.28
CA LEU A 802 -10.25 20.54 -18.74
C LEU A 802 -9.76 21.93 -18.29
N ASP A 803 -10.59 22.96 -18.40
CA ASP A 803 -10.26 24.30 -17.92
C ASP A 803 -10.03 24.33 -16.40
N GLN A 804 -10.83 23.57 -15.63
CA GLN A 804 -10.58 23.38 -14.20
C GLN A 804 -9.21 22.74 -13.93
N MET A 805 -8.78 21.73 -14.70
CA MET A 805 -7.45 21.13 -14.56
C MET A 805 -6.34 22.14 -14.87
N ILE A 806 -6.50 22.92 -15.94
CA ILE A 806 -5.52 23.92 -16.37
C ILE A 806 -5.34 25.01 -15.30
N THR A 807 -6.44 25.57 -14.78
CA THR A 807 -6.41 26.57 -13.70
C THR A 807 -5.93 26.03 -12.35
N LEU A 808 -5.87 24.70 -12.16
CA LEU A 808 -5.22 24.08 -10.99
C LEU A 808 -3.71 23.89 -11.25
N TYR A 809 -3.33 23.44 -12.45
CA TYR A 809 -1.93 23.32 -12.86
C TYR A 809 -1.21 24.68 -12.85
N GLU A 810 -1.85 25.74 -13.36
CA GLU A 810 -1.39 27.13 -13.29
C GLU A 810 -1.19 27.67 -11.86
N LYS A 811 -1.79 27.01 -10.85
CA LYS A 811 -1.62 27.33 -9.42
C LYS A 811 -0.55 26.47 -8.73
N GLY A 812 0.24 25.72 -9.51
CA GLY A 812 1.33 24.87 -9.01
C GLY A 812 0.90 23.45 -8.61
N ASP A 813 -0.21 22.94 -9.14
CA ASP A 813 -0.63 21.55 -8.91
C ASP A 813 -0.23 20.62 -10.08
N ASP A 814 0.98 20.04 -10.00
CA ASP A 814 1.49 19.09 -11.01
C ASP A 814 0.66 17.79 -11.12
N ASP A 815 -0.02 17.35 -10.06
CA ASP A 815 -0.79 16.08 -10.03
C ASP A 815 -2.02 16.09 -10.96
N VAL A 816 -2.39 17.25 -11.50
CA VAL A 816 -3.54 17.46 -12.40
C VAL A 816 -3.16 17.99 -13.78
N LYS A 817 -1.86 18.04 -14.13
CA LYS A 817 -1.40 18.47 -15.46
C LYS A 817 -2.09 17.69 -16.60
N PRO A 818 -2.86 18.35 -17.50
CA PRO A 818 -3.52 17.67 -18.61
C PRO A 818 -2.52 16.97 -19.54
N ASN A 819 -2.87 15.78 -20.02
CA ASN A 819 -2.07 15.01 -20.97
C ASN A 819 -2.80 14.82 -22.30
N VAL A 820 -2.14 14.16 -23.26
CA VAL A 820 -2.70 13.89 -24.60
C VAL A 820 -4.10 13.29 -24.52
N LEU A 821 -4.30 12.22 -23.73
CA LEU A 821 -5.58 11.55 -23.58
C LEU A 821 -6.66 12.48 -23.00
N THR A 822 -6.31 13.40 -22.08
CA THR A 822 -7.24 14.42 -21.57
C THR A 822 -7.76 15.30 -22.71
N PHE A 823 -6.87 15.89 -23.52
CA PHE A 823 -7.25 16.74 -24.66
C PHE A 823 -8.00 15.97 -25.76
N THR A 824 -7.51 14.78 -26.15
CA THR A 824 -8.20 13.90 -27.12
C THR A 824 -9.62 13.58 -26.66
N SER A 825 -9.84 13.34 -25.36
CA SER A 825 -11.17 13.03 -24.82
C SER A 825 -12.15 14.21 -24.90
N VAL A 826 -11.70 15.45 -24.68
CA VAL A 826 -12.55 16.64 -24.90
C VAL A 826 -12.92 16.81 -26.37
N ILE A 827 -11.96 16.60 -27.28
CA ILE A 827 -12.21 16.62 -28.73
C ILE A 827 -13.18 15.51 -29.14
N HIS A 828 -13.10 14.33 -28.52
CA HIS A 828 -14.03 13.21 -28.73
C HIS A 828 -15.44 13.54 -28.21
N ALA A 829 -15.57 14.20 -27.06
CA ALA A 829 -16.85 14.71 -26.55
C ALA A 829 -17.49 15.70 -27.54
N TYR A 830 -16.70 16.63 -28.10
CA TYR A 830 -17.18 17.49 -29.17
C TYR A 830 -17.58 16.71 -30.44
N ALA A 831 -16.81 15.70 -30.86
CA ALA A 831 -17.12 14.83 -32.00
C ALA A 831 -18.44 14.04 -31.86
N ARG A 832 -18.94 13.83 -30.63
CA ARG A 832 -20.23 13.15 -30.36
C ARG A 832 -21.38 14.07 -29.96
N SER A 833 -21.09 15.28 -29.50
CA SER A 833 -22.10 16.26 -29.04
C SER A 833 -23.14 16.67 -30.10
N GLY A 834 -22.78 16.65 -31.38
CA GLY A 834 -23.61 17.18 -32.47
C GLY A 834 -23.81 18.70 -32.44
N LEU A 835 -23.05 19.44 -31.62
CA LEU A 835 -23.10 20.90 -31.58
C LEU A 835 -22.59 21.51 -32.89
N ARG A 836 -23.28 22.53 -33.41
CA ARG A 836 -22.91 23.23 -34.66
C ARG A 836 -21.51 23.86 -34.60
N ASP A 837 -21.08 24.29 -33.42
CA ASP A 837 -19.79 24.94 -33.17
C ASP A 837 -18.72 23.97 -32.65
N ALA A 838 -18.98 22.66 -32.64
CA ALA A 838 -18.03 21.66 -32.15
C ALA A 838 -16.67 21.71 -32.88
N THR A 839 -16.68 22.02 -34.19
CA THR A 839 -15.48 22.13 -35.03
C THR A 839 -14.57 23.27 -34.63
N THR A 840 -15.13 24.47 -34.40
CA THR A 840 -14.36 25.67 -34.01
C THR A 840 -13.83 25.53 -32.59
N LYS A 841 -14.63 24.98 -31.68
CA LYS A 841 -14.21 24.70 -30.31
C LYS A 841 -13.10 23.65 -30.24
N ALA A 842 -13.26 22.49 -30.88
CA ALA A 842 -12.22 21.48 -30.89
C ALA A 842 -10.89 21.99 -31.51
N ALA A 843 -10.95 22.82 -32.54
CA ALA A 843 -9.75 23.50 -33.07
C ALA A 843 -9.09 24.45 -32.05
N GLY A 844 -9.89 25.10 -31.19
CA GLY A 844 -9.41 25.84 -30.02
C GLY A 844 -8.72 24.94 -28.98
N ILE A 845 -9.30 23.78 -28.68
CA ILE A 845 -8.72 22.79 -27.76
C ILE A 845 -7.34 22.30 -28.25
N VAL A 846 -7.17 22.07 -29.56
CA VAL A 846 -5.87 21.71 -30.16
C VAL A 846 -4.84 22.82 -29.98
N LYS A 847 -5.21 24.08 -30.21
CA LYS A 847 -4.29 25.22 -29.96
C LYS A 847 -3.93 25.32 -28.48
N LYS A 848 -4.88 25.07 -27.56
CA LYS A 848 -4.63 25.08 -26.11
C LYS A 848 -3.68 23.94 -25.70
N MET A 849 -3.81 22.77 -26.33
CA MET A 849 -2.92 21.63 -26.18
C MET A 849 -1.49 21.94 -26.63
N GLU A 850 -1.32 22.53 -27.83
CA GLU A 850 -0.03 22.97 -28.37
C GLU A 850 0.62 24.05 -27.49
N LEU A 851 -0.15 25.05 -27.01
CA LEU A 851 0.33 26.10 -26.11
C LEU A 851 0.80 25.59 -24.74
N MET A 852 0.27 24.47 -24.26
CA MET A 852 0.75 23.80 -23.03
C MET A 852 1.95 22.88 -23.27
N GLY A 853 2.55 22.90 -24.47
CA GLY A 853 3.69 22.05 -24.84
C GLY A 853 3.33 20.57 -25.06
N VAL A 854 2.04 20.23 -25.13
CA VAL A 854 1.58 18.86 -25.35
C VAL A 854 1.38 18.65 -26.85
N LYS A 855 2.18 17.79 -27.48
CA LYS A 855 2.07 17.56 -28.93
C LYS A 855 0.83 16.69 -29.27
N PRO A 856 -0.04 17.11 -30.21
CA PRO A 856 -1.13 16.25 -30.71
C PRO A 856 -0.61 14.98 -31.38
N ASN A 857 -1.27 13.85 -31.13
CA ASN A 857 -0.94 12.54 -31.74
C ASN A 857 -1.91 12.15 -32.87
N LEU A 858 -1.60 11.07 -33.59
CA LEU A 858 -2.45 10.53 -34.66
C LEU A 858 -3.91 10.28 -34.21
N GLN A 859 -4.13 9.80 -32.98
CA GLN A 859 -5.49 9.62 -32.44
C GLN A 859 -6.25 10.95 -32.31
N THR A 860 -5.56 12.03 -31.90
CA THR A 860 -6.14 13.38 -31.81
C THR A 860 -6.54 13.88 -33.19
N TYR A 861 -5.67 13.76 -34.19
CA TYR A 861 -5.98 14.16 -35.57
C TYR A 861 -7.09 13.29 -36.20
N ASN A 862 -7.11 11.98 -35.98
CA ASN A 862 -8.21 11.10 -36.41
C ASN A 862 -9.55 11.50 -35.77
N THR A 863 -9.54 11.89 -34.50
CA THR A 863 -10.76 12.37 -33.82
C THR A 863 -11.25 13.68 -34.45
N LEU A 864 -10.34 14.62 -34.79
CA LEU A 864 -10.67 15.86 -35.51
C LEU A 864 -11.23 15.59 -36.91
N ILE A 865 -10.62 14.69 -37.70
CA ILE A 865 -11.12 14.28 -39.03
C ILE A 865 -12.54 13.72 -38.89
N SER A 866 -12.80 12.88 -37.89
CA SER A 866 -14.14 12.31 -37.63
C SER A 866 -15.17 13.37 -37.20
N LEU A 867 -14.75 14.38 -36.44
CA LEU A 867 -15.58 15.54 -36.05
C LEU A 867 -15.94 16.39 -37.26
N TYR A 868 -14.97 16.76 -38.10
CA TYR A 868 -15.25 17.48 -39.34
C TYR A 868 -16.19 16.69 -40.25
N GLY A 869 -15.94 15.38 -40.41
CA GLY A 869 -16.81 14.52 -41.19
C GLY A 869 -18.21 14.32 -40.63
N ASN A 870 -18.43 14.51 -39.32
CA ASN A 870 -19.78 14.52 -38.73
C ASN A 870 -20.43 15.92 -38.72
N SER A 871 -19.69 16.97 -39.06
CA SER A 871 -20.20 18.33 -39.12
C SER A 871 -20.87 18.63 -40.46
N GLN A 872 -22.00 19.33 -40.43
CA GLN A 872 -22.71 19.81 -41.63
C GLN A 872 -22.24 21.23 -42.04
N GLN A 873 -20.98 21.58 -41.76
CA GLN A 873 -20.42 22.89 -42.15
C GLN A 873 -19.88 22.83 -43.60
N PRO A 874 -20.12 23.85 -44.44
CA PRO A 874 -19.46 23.93 -45.74
C PRO A 874 -17.93 24.01 -45.57
N GLY A 875 -17.18 23.39 -46.49
CA GLY A 875 -15.74 23.24 -46.40
C GLY A 875 -15.24 22.23 -45.34
N ALA A 876 -16.12 21.46 -44.70
CA ALA A 876 -15.70 20.46 -43.72
C ALA A 876 -14.83 19.35 -44.34
N GLY A 877 -15.14 18.91 -45.57
CA GLY A 877 -14.30 17.96 -46.32
C GLY A 877 -12.90 18.52 -46.55
N LYS A 878 -12.80 19.78 -47.01
CA LYS A 878 -11.52 20.49 -47.22
C LYS A 878 -10.69 20.61 -45.93
N LYS A 879 -11.33 20.87 -44.79
CA LYS A 879 -10.65 20.94 -43.47
C LYS A 879 -10.16 19.57 -42.99
N ALA A 880 -10.95 18.52 -43.17
CA ALA A 880 -10.53 17.15 -42.87
C ALA A 880 -9.33 16.73 -43.76
N GLU A 881 -9.36 17.09 -45.04
CA GLU A 881 -8.30 16.77 -45.99
C GLU A 881 -7.00 17.52 -45.71
N GLY A 882 -7.07 18.80 -45.31
CA GLY A 882 -5.88 19.57 -44.90
C GLY A 882 -5.19 18.99 -43.65
N ILE A 883 -5.95 18.38 -42.73
CA ILE A 883 -5.37 17.66 -41.57
C ILE A 883 -4.65 16.38 -42.03
N LEU A 884 -5.23 15.64 -42.98
CA LEU A 884 -4.56 14.48 -43.59
C LEU A 884 -3.24 14.89 -44.29
N THR A 885 -3.24 15.99 -45.05
CA THR A 885 -2.00 16.50 -45.68
C THR A 885 -0.93 16.87 -44.65
N LYS A 886 -1.30 17.51 -43.51
CA LYS A 886 -0.34 17.75 -42.41
C LYS A 886 0.24 16.45 -41.82
N LEU A 887 -0.58 15.40 -41.67
CA LEU A 887 -0.09 14.09 -41.20
C LEU A 887 0.86 13.43 -42.20
N GLU A 888 0.57 13.52 -43.50
CA GLU A 888 1.47 13.02 -44.55
C GLU A 888 2.80 13.80 -44.59
N GLU A 889 2.77 15.11 -44.34
CA GLU A 889 3.98 15.95 -44.22
C GLU A 889 4.81 15.61 -42.98
N GLU A 890 4.20 15.51 -41.80
CA GLU A 890 4.88 15.05 -40.57
C GLU A 890 5.51 13.65 -40.77
N CYS A 891 4.79 12.72 -41.41
CA CYS A 891 5.31 11.39 -41.72
C CYS A 891 6.50 11.44 -42.71
N ARG A 892 6.45 12.29 -43.74
CA ARG A 892 7.58 12.52 -44.68
C ARG A 892 8.78 13.18 -44.00
N ASN A 893 8.54 14.00 -42.97
CA ASN A 893 9.58 14.60 -42.11
C ASN A 893 10.17 13.61 -41.08
N GLY A 894 9.85 12.32 -41.17
CA GLY A 894 10.40 11.26 -40.30
C GLY A 894 9.62 10.98 -39.01
N ASN A 895 8.47 11.63 -38.80
CA ASN A 895 7.66 11.45 -37.59
C ASN A 895 6.78 10.19 -37.67
N VAL A 896 7.37 9.03 -37.35
CA VAL A 896 6.73 7.70 -37.47
C VAL A 896 5.40 7.60 -36.70
N ASP A 897 5.29 8.29 -35.55
CA ASP A 897 4.07 8.30 -34.71
C ASP A 897 2.87 9.03 -35.35
N MET A 898 3.09 9.79 -36.43
CA MET A 898 2.04 10.49 -37.19
C MET A 898 1.64 9.78 -38.48
N ARG A 899 2.24 8.63 -38.79
CA ARG A 899 2.00 7.82 -39.99
C ARG A 899 0.49 7.57 -40.21
N PRO A 900 -0.12 8.11 -41.29
CA PRO A 900 -1.52 7.84 -41.62
C PRO A 900 -1.82 6.34 -41.75
N THR A 901 -2.99 5.93 -41.28
CA THR A 901 -3.50 4.55 -41.37
C THR A 901 -4.71 4.46 -42.29
N VAL A 902 -5.13 3.25 -42.66
CA VAL A 902 -6.40 3.02 -43.42
C VAL A 902 -7.55 3.83 -42.82
N VAL A 903 -7.75 3.75 -41.50
CA VAL A 903 -8.79 4.47 -40.76
C VAL A 903 -8.70 6.00 -40.94
N THR A 904 -7.50 6.55 -41.12
CA THR A 904 -7.27 7.99 -41.37
C THR A 904 -7.82 8.39 -42.74
N TYR A 905 -7.44 7.66 -43.80
CA TYR A 905 -7.95 7.88 -45.16
C TYR A 905 -9.45 7.61 -45.26
N THR A 906 -9.94 6.47 -44.77
CA THR A 906 -11.38 6.13 -44.77
C THR A 906 -12.21 7.17 -44.01
N SER A 907 -11.69 7.77 -42.92
CA SER A 907 -12.38 8.85 -42.21
C SER A 907 -12.42 10.14 -43.01
N CYS A 908 -11.35 10.49 -43.74
CA CYS A 908 -11.30 11.65 -44.63
C CYS A 908 -12.23 11.49 -45.85
N ILE A 909 -12.29 10.29 -46.44
CA ILE A 909 -13.23 9.95 -47.52
C ILE A 909 -14.68 10.05 -47.03
N ASN A 910 -14.98 9.53 -45.85
CA ASN A 910 -16.32 9.68 -45.23
C ASN A 910 -16.66 11.14 -44.89
N ALA A 911 -15.68 11.99 -44.57
CA ALA A 911 -15.89 13.42 -44.39
C ALA A 911 -16.26 14.11 -45.72
N TRP A 912 -15.60 13.75 -46.82
CA TRP A 912 -15.98 14.20 -48.16
C TRP A 912 -17.38 13.71 -48.56
N ALA A 913 -17.70 12.42 -48.36
CA ALA A 913 -19.02 11.86 -48.67
C ALA A 913 -20.17 12.61 -47.97
N LYS A 914 -19.99 12.94 -46.69
CA LYS A 914 -20.97 13.71 -45.89
C LYS A 914 -20.96 15.21 -46.18
N SER A 915 -19.95 15.74 -46.88
CA SER A 915 -19.87 17.17 -47.20
C SER A 915 -20.96 17.61 -48.19
N THR A 916 -21.25 18.90 -48.14
CA THR A 916 -22.09 19.66 -49.08
C THR A 916 -21.28 20.42 -50.13
N ASP A 917 -19.95 20.20 -50.15
CA ASP A 917 -19.04 20.82 -51.12
C ASP A 917 -19.16 20.18 -52.51
N PHE A 918 -19.15 21.01 -53.56
CA PHE A 918 -19.03 20.59 -54.97
C PHE A 918 -17.73 19.80 -55.23
N GLY A 919 -17.77 18.84 -56.16
CA GLY A 919 -16.62 18.03 -56.57
C GLY A 919 -16.22 16.94 -55.58
N LYS A 920 -17.04 16.66 -54.55
CA LYS A 920 -16.68 15.72 -53.47
C LYS A 920 -16.38 14.29 -53.92
N ALA A 921 -16.94 13.83 -55.04
CA ALA A 921 -16.65 12.52 -55.62
C ALA A 921 -15.19 12.43 -56.13
N GLU A 922 -14.74 13.46 -56.84
CA GLU A 922 -13.36 13.59 -57.31
C GLU A 922 -12.38 13.69 -56.14
N ARG A 923 -12.69 14.51 -55.12
CA ARG A 923 -11.87 14.65 -53.92
C ARG A 923 -11.78 13.35 -53.11
N ALA A 924 -12.90 12.63 -52.94
CA ALA A 924 -12.91 11.31 -52.32
C ALA A 924 -12.03 10.30 -53.06
N ASN A 925 -12.08 10.30 -54.40
CA ASN A 925 -11.22 9.46 -55.23
C ASN A 925 -9.73 9.86 -55.12
N SER A 926 -9.42 11.16 -55.12
CA SER A 926 -8.05 11.67 -54.94
C SER A 926 -7.43 11.24 -53.60
N VAL A 927 -8.21 11.22 -52.52
CA VAL A 927 -7.77 10.71 -51.21
C VAL A 927 -7.49 9.19 -51.25
N LEU A 928 -8.27 8.42 -52.01
CA LEU A 928 -8.01 6.98 -52.22
C LEU A 928 -6.76 6.74 -53.08
N VAL A 929 -6.54 7.53 -54.14
CA VAL A 929 -5.32 7.47 -54.96
C VAL A 929 -4.08 7.75 -54.10
N ARG A 930 -4.09 8.84 -53.30
CA ARG A 930 -3.00 9.12 -52.35
C ARG A 930 -2.73 7.97 -51.38
N MET A 931 -3.75 7.22 -50.96
CA MET A 931 -3.55 6.02 -50.14
C MET A 931 -2.87 4.88 -50.94
N LYS A 932 -3.26 4.65 -52.21
CA LYS A 932 -2.58 3.69 -53.11
C LYS A 932 -1.09 4.09 -53.29
N ASP A 933 -0.80 5.38 -53.51
CA ASP A 933 0.57 5.90 -53.70
C ASP A 933 1.45 5.77 -52.44
N MET A 934 0.88 6.08 -51.27
CA MET A 934 1.55 5.95 -49.97
C MET A 934 1.79 4.47 -49.59
N HIS A 935 0.98 3.54 -50.11
CA HIS A 935 1.26 2.11 -50.01
C HIS A 935 2.35 1.66 -50.99
N ALA A 936 2.27 2.06 -52.26
CA ALA A 936 3.24 1.69 -53.31
C ALA A 936 4.68 2.17 -53.01
N SER A 937 4.80 3.31 -52.32
CA SER A 937 6.08 3.84 -51.82
C SER A 937 6.60 3.18 -50.52
N GLY A 938 5.90 2.18 -49.99
CA GLY A 938 6.22 1.51 -48.71
C GLY A 938 5.93 2.34 -47.46
N VAL A 939 5.51 3.60 -47.62
CA VAL A 939 5.22 4.53 -46.51
C VAL A 939 4.00 4.08 -45.70
N ILE A 940 3.14 3.20 -46.22
CA ILE A 940 2.05 2.53 -45.49
C ILE A 940 2.04 1.03 -45.83
N ALA A 941 2.03 0.17 -44.80
CA ALA A 941 2.02 -1.29 -45.00
C ALA A 941 0.64 -1.82 -45.44
N ASP A 942 -0.44 -1.19 -44.99
CA ASP A 942 -1.81 -1.61 -45.26
C ASP A 942 -2.28 -1.18 -46.66
N LYS A 943 -2.76 -2.14 -47.46
CA LYS A 943 -3.55 -1.84 -48.68
C LYS A 943 -4.88 -1.15 -48.34
N PRO A 944 -5.47 -0.35 -49.24
CA PRO A 944 -6.86 0.08 -49.12
C PRO A 944 -7.77 -1.15 -49.00
N ASN A 945 -8.64 -1.19 -47.99
CA ASN A 945 -9.59 -2.29 -47.79
C ASN A 945 -10.94 -1.99 -48.46
N GLU A 946 -11.82 -3.00 -48.51
CA GLU A 946 -13.14 -2.89 -49.14
C GLU A 946 -13.91 -1.64 -48.67
N TYR A 947 -14.03 -1.42 -47.34
CA TYR A 947 -14.68 -0.27 -46.75
C TYR A 947 -14.14 1.10 -47.23
N THR A 948 -12.87 1.18 -47.61
CA THR A 948 -12.26 2.40 -48.14
C THR A 948 -12.78 2.70 -49.55
N PHE A 949 -12.90 1.68 -50.40
CA PHE A 949 -13.52 1.78 -51.73
C PHE A 949 -15.04 2.01 -51.63
N THR A 950 -15.75 1.29 -50.74
CA THR A 950 -17.19 1.50 -50.48
C THR A 950 -17.47 2.95 -50.04
N ALA A 951 -16.57 3.55 -49.26
CA ALA A 951 -16.69 4.95 -48.84
C ALA A 951 -16.58 5.95 -50.01
N VAL A 952 -15.77 5.66 -51.05
CA VAL A 952 -15.73 6.47 -52.28
C VAL A 952 -17.00 6.28 -53.11
N ILE A 953 -17.49 5.04 -53.27
CA ILE A 953 -18.78 4.78 -53.96
C ILE A 953 -19.93 5.51 -53.23
N ASN A 954 -19.94 5.52 -51.89
CA ASN A 954 -20.90 6.29 -51.10
C ASN A 954 -20.72 7.81 -51.23
N ALA A 955 -19.51 8.32 -51.44
CA ALA A 955 -19.28 9.73 -51.76
C ALA A 955 -19.95 10.10 -53.10
N CYS A 956 -19.79 9.26 -54.12
CA CYS A 956 -20.51 9.42 -55.39
C CYS A 956 -22.04 9.29 -55.21
N ALA A 957 -22.52 8.26 -54.50
CA ALA A 957 -23.93 8.00 -54.22
C ALA A 957 -24.60 9.00 -53.23
N THR A 958 -23.88 10.06 -52.86
CA THR A 958 -24.36 11.22 -52.12
C THR A 958 -24.09 12.54 -52.84
N THR A 959 -23.52 12.53 -54.06
CA THR A 959 -23.36 13.72 -54.90
C THR A 959 -24.72 14.21 -55.42
N TYR A 960 -24.85 15.54 -55.48
CA TYR A 960 -25.99 16.25 -56.03
C TYR A 960 -25.48 17.54 -56.67
N GLY A 961 -26.03 17.90 -57.82
CA GLY A 961 -25.51 18.97 -58.66
C GLY A 961 -26.00 18.80 -60.10
N GLU A 962 -25.28 19.43 -61.02
CA GLU A 962 -25.59 19.42 -62.45
C GLU A 962 -25.38 18.04 -63.11
N HIS A 963 -25.86 17.88 -64.34
CA HIS A 963 -25.74 16.63 -65.09
C HIS A 963 -24.26 16.19 -65.25
N ALA A 964 -23.35 17.12 -65.51
CA ALA A 964 -21.92 16.83 -65.64
C ALA A 964 -21.31 16.27 -64.35
N GLU A 965 -21.61 16.87 -63.18
CA GLU A 965 -21.09 16.40 -61.90
C GLU A 965 -21.65 15.02 -61.53
N LYS A 966 -22.94 14.76 -61.80
CA LYS A 966 -23.53 13.42 -61.61
C LYS A 966 -22.91 12.38 -62.53
N GLN A 967 -22.66 12.73 -63.80
CA GLN A 967 -22.07 11.85 -64.80
C GLN A 967 -20.63 11.47 -64.44
N GLU A 968 -19.81 12.43 -63.98
CA GLU A 968 -18.44 12.15 -63.53
C GLU A 968 -18.42 11.39 -62.20
N ALA A 969 -19.28 11.72 -61.25
CA ALA A 969 -19.45 10.93 -60.02
C ALA A 969 -19.85 9.48 -60.32
N PHE A 970 -20.69 9.25 -61.34
CA PHE A 970 -21.02 7.90 -61.79
C PHE A 970 -19.84 7.21 -62.49
N ARG A 971 -19.07 7.91 -63.33
CA ARG A 971 -17.86 7.38 -63.97
C ARG A 971 -16.83 6.92 -62.93
N ILE A 972 -16.61 7.71 -61.88
CA ILE A 972 -15.76 7.36 -60.74
C ILE A 972 -16.33 6.13 -60.00
N ALA A 973 -17.62 6.12 -59.68
CA ALA A 973 -18.25 4.99 -58.98
C ALA A 973 -18.15 3.68 -59.78
N TYR A 974 -18.36 3.72 -61.10
CA TYR A 974 -18.22 2.58 -62.00
C TYR A 974 -16.76 2.10 -62.06
N SER A 975 -15.79 3.02 -62.18
CA SER A 975 -14.37 2.66 -62.17
C SER A 975 -13.97 1.97 -60.86
N ILE A 976 -14.38 2.51 -59.70
CA ILE A 976 -14.06 1.93 -58.39
C ILE A 976 -14.76 0.58 -58.16
N PHE A 977 -16.01 0.43 -58.62
CA PHE A 977 -16.70 -0.85 -58.56
C PHE A 977 -16.04 -1.90 -59.48
N LYS A 978 -15.54 -1.50 -60.65
CA LYS A 978 -14.77 -2.35 -61.57
C LYS A 978 -13.41 -2.74 -61.00
N ASP A 979 -12.63 -1.78 -60.50
CA ASP A 979 -11.35 -1.99 -59.78
C ASP A 979 -11.48 -3.11 -58.73
N MET A 980 -12.56 -3.07 -57.93
CA MET A 980 -12.82 -4.08 -56.89
C MET A 980 -13.30 -5.42 -57.47
N SER A 981 -14.15 -5.39 -58.50
CA SER A 981 -14.70 -6.61 -59.12
C SER A 981 -13.66 -7.41 -59.92
N GLU A 982 -12.56 -6.78 -60.31
CA GLU A 982 -11.44 -7.40 -61.06
C GLU A 982 -10.21 -7.68 -60.17
N SER A 983 -10.26 -7.38 -58.86
CA SER A 983 -9.12 -7.58 -57.95
C SER A 983 -9.12 -8.94 -57.25
N GLU A 984 -7.97 -9.59 -57.15
CA GLU A 984 -7.81 -10.86 -56.40
C GLU A 984 -7.79 -10.65 -54.87
N ASP A 985 -7.37 -9.48 -54.39
CA ASP A 985 -7.26 -9.16 -52.95
C ASP A 985 -8.61 -8.85 -52.27
N ILE A 986 -9.63 -8.37 -53.01
CA ILE A 986 -10.84 -7.73 -52.47
C ILE A 986 -12.04 -8.09 -53.34
N SER A 987 -13.21 -8.30 -52.74
CA SER A 987 -14.48 -8.52 -53.45
C SER A 987 -15.62 -7.65 -52.90
N PRO A 988 -16.65 -7.29 -53.69
CA PRO A 988 -17.75 -6.44 -53.23
C PRO A 988 -18.73 -7.18 -52.30
N ASN A 989 -18.99 -6.64 -51.11
CA ASN A 989 -20.03 -7.11 -50.20
C ASN A 989 -21.39 -6.42 -50.43
N HIS A 990 -22.43 -6.85 -49.72
CA HIS A 990 -23.79 -6.29 -49.76
C HIS A 990 -23.89 -4.77 -49.53
N ILE A 991 -23.04 -4.18 -48.69
CA ILE A 991 -22.94 -2.72 -48.50
C ILE A 991 -22.37 -2.06 -49.77
N THR A 992 -21.39 -2.69 -50.42
CA THR A 992 -20.82 -2.20 -51.69
C THR A 992 -21.81 -2.33 -52.85
N TYR A 993 -22.52 -3.46 -52.98
CA TYR A 993 -23.59 -3.63 -53.97
C TYR A 993 -24.75 -2.65 -53.75
N SER A 994 -25.27 -2.52 -52.53
CA SER A 994 -26.38 -1.60 -52.23
C SER A 994 -25.99 -0.13 -52.41
N THR A 995 -24.77 0.28 -52.06
CA THR A 995 -24.29 1.66 -52.34
C THR A 995 -24.04 1.92 -53.82
N PHE A 996 -23.63 0.91 -54.61
CA PHE A 996 -23.50 1.03 -56.06
C PHE A 996 -24.86 1.08 -56.78
N LEU A 997 -25.82 0.21 -56.42
CA LEU A 997 -27.20 0.28 -56.91
C LEU A 997 -27.86 1.64 -56.57
N ARG A 998 -27.57 2.19 -55.39
CA ARG A 998 -27.97 3.55 -55.01
C ARG A 998 -27.29 4.64 -55.86
N ALA A 999 -26.05 4.44 -56.29
CA ALA A 999 -25.38 5.34 -57.23
C ALA A 999 -26.08 5.33 -58.59
N ILE A 1000 -26.40 4.14 -59.13
CA ILE A 1000 -27.19 3.99 -60.37
C ILE A 1000 -28.54 4.69 -60.23
N SER A 1001 -29.28 4.43 -59.15
CA SER A 1001 -30.59 5.02 -58.85
C SER A 1001 -30.59 6.56 -58.89
N LYS A 1002 -29.54 7.21 -58.38
CA LYS A 1002 -29.49 8.68 -58.16
C LYS A 1002 -28.70 9.49 -59.19
N LEU A 1003 -27.68 8.90 -59.82
CA LEU A 1003 -26.77 9.61 -60.72
C LEU A 1003 -27.12 9.41 -62.19
N VAL A 1004 -27.65 8.24 -62.56
CA VAL A 1004 -28.00 7.91 -63.95
C VAL A 1004 -29.42 8.39 -64.27
N PRO A 1005 -29.65 9.15 -65.36
CA PRO A 1005 -30.98 9.52 -65.83
C PRO A 1005 -31.86 8.29 -66.12
N SER A 1006 -33.18 8.39 -65.91
CA SER A 1006 -34.12 7.31 -66.19
C SER A 1006 -34.19 6.95 -67.68
N GLY A 1007 -34.29 5.65 -67.98
CA GLY A 1007 -34.31 5.08 -69.33
C GLY A 1007 -33.50 3.79 -69.42
N GLU A 1008 -33.56 3.11 -70.56
CA GLU A 1008 -33.01 1.75 -70.78
C GLU A 1008 -31.56 1.53 -70.28
N LYS A 1009 -30.70 2.56 -70.39
CA LYS A 1009 -29.31 2.49 -69.92
C LYS A 1009 -29.22 2.30 -68.40
N LYS A 1010 -30.11 2.92 -67.64
CA LYS A 1010 -30.19 2.78 -66.18
C LYS A 1010 -30.67 1.38 -65.79
N ASP A 1011 -31.71 0.92 -66.46
CA ASP A 1011 -32.32 -0.40 -66.29
C ASP A 1011 -31.32 -1.53 -66.59
N SER A 1012 -30.60 -1.41 -67.71
CA SER A 1012 -29.51 -2.33 -68.09
C SER A 1012 -28.38 -2.38 -67.04
N LEU A 1013 -27.91 -1.22 -66.58
CA LEU A 1013 -26.88 -1.13 -65.54
C LEU A 1013 -27.35 -1.69 -64.18
N ALA A 1014 -28.60 -1.41 -63.79
CA ALA A 1014 -29.19 -1.92 -62.56
C ALA A 1014 -29.35 -3.45 -62.61
N SER A 1015 -29.87 -3.98 -63.73
CA SER A 1015 -29.99 -5.42 -63.99
C SER A 1015 -28.63 -6.13 -63.94
N ALA A 1016 -27.60 -5.58 -64.58
CA ALA A 1016 -26.25 -6.14 -64.54
C ALA A 1016 -25.66 -6.14 -63.12
N ALA A 1017 -25.76 -5.03 -62.39
CA ALA A 1017 -25.26 -4.92 -61.01
C ALA A 1017 -26.00 -5.86 -60.04
N PHE A 1018 -27.32 -6.01 -60.20
CA PHE A 1018 -28.13 -6.90 -59.36
C PHE A 1018 -27.88 -8.38 -59.66
N ARG A 1019 -27.68 -8.76 -60.93
CA ARG A 1019 -27.29 -10.13 -61.32
C ARG A 1019 -25.91 -10.52 -60.76
N LEU A 1020 -24.96 -9.58 -60.70
CA LEU A 1020 -23.68 -9.80 -60.01
C LEU A 1020 -23.87 -9.96 -58.49
N CYS A 1021 -24.70 -9.12 -57.87
CA CYS A 1021 -25.04 -9.21 -56.44
C CYS A 1021 -25.65 -10.58 -56.06
N ILE A 1022 -26.53 -11.10 -56.92
CA ILE A 1022 -27.15 -12.43 -56.81
C ILE A 1022 -26.10 -13.54 -56.97
N ARG A 1023 -25.25 -13.47 -58.01
CA ARG A 1023 -24.18 -14.44 -58.28
C ARG A 1023 -23.24 -14.58 -57.07
N ASP A 1024 -22.94 -13.47 -56.40
CA ASP A 1024 -21.98 -13.43 -55.29
C ASP A 1024 -22.66 -13.65 -53.92
N GLY A 1025 -23.97 -13.90 -53.89
CA GLY A 1025 -24.72 -14.21 -52.67
C GLY A 1025 -24.83 -13.05 -51.68
N GLN A 1026 -24.74 -11.80 -52.16
CA GLN A 1026 -24.65 -10.57 -51.37
C GLN A 1026 -25.94 -9.72 -51.39
N CYS A 1027 -27.09 -10.32 -51.69
CA CYS A 1027 -28.37 -9.60 -51.68
C CYS A 1027 -28.87 -9.38 -50.24
N ASP A 1028 -28.78 -8.14 -49.74
CA ASP A 1028 -29.44 -7.74 -48.49
C ASP A 1028 -30.67 -6.85 -48.75
N ALA A 1029 -31.39 -6.49 -47.68
CA ALA A 1029 -32.57 -5.64 -47.77
C ALA A 1029 -32.30 -4.26 -48.44
N ASN A 1030 -31.07 -3.74 -48.35
CA ASN A 1030 -30.67 -2.50 -49.00
C ASN A 1030 -30.36 -2.72 -50.49
N CYS A 1031 -29.80 -3.86 -50.89
CA CYS A 1031 -29.64 -4.26 -52.29
C CYS A 1031 -31.00 -4.34 -52.98
N LEU A 1032 -31.95 -5.11 -52.43
CA LEU A 1032 -33.30 -5.25 -53.00
C LEU A 1032 -34.04 -3.90 -53.04
N PHE A 1033 -34.01 -3.13 -51.94
CA PHE A 1033 -34.63 -1.80 -51.91
C PHE A 1033 -34.02 -0.83 -52.92
N HIS A 1034 -32.69 -0.76 -53.04
CA HIS A 1034 -32.05 0.13 -54.01
C HIS A 1034 -32.20 -0.34 -55.46
N MET A 1035 -32.34 -1.65 -55.70
CA MET A 1035 -32.70 -2.17 -57.03
C MET A 1035 -34.12 -1.75 -57.44
N LYS A 1036 -35.12 -1.91 -56.55
CA LYS A 1036 -36.51 -1.45 -56.77
C LYS A 1036 -36.62 0.07 -56.99
N ASN A 1037 -35.62 0.86 -56.58
CA ASN A 1037 -35.51 2.30 -56.81
C ASN A 1037 -34.55 2.66 -57.98
N ALA A 1038 -33.92 1.70 -58.63
CA ALA A 1038 -32.98 1.90 -59.73
C ALA A 1038 -33.60 1.58 -61.09
N ALA A 1039 -34.36 0.49 -61.17
CA ALA A 1039 -34.95 -0.05 -62.40
C ALA A 1039 -36.45 0.31 -62.57
N SER A 1040 -36.96 0.15 -63.80
CA SER A 1040 -38.39 0.18 -64.14
C SER A 1040 -39.21 -0.93 -63.44
N PRO A 1041 -40.50 -0.70 -63.10
CA PRO A 1041 -41.34 -1.69 -62.43
C PRO A 1041 -41.48 -3.03 -63.19
N GLU A 1042 -41.49 -2.96 -64.52
CA GLU A 1042 -41.57 -4.11 -65.42
C GLU A 1042 -40.32 -4.99 -65.29
N LEU A 1043 -39.13 -4.38 -65.39
CA LEU A 1043 -37.85 -5.07 -65.20
C LEU A 1043 -37.68 -5.62 -63.77
N VAL A 1044 -38.26 -4.96 -62.77
CA VAL A 1044 -38.30 -5.47 -61.38
C VAL A 1044 -39.19 -6.70 -61.29
N SER A 1045 -40.32 -6.77 -62.01
CA SER A 1045 -41.16 -7.96 -62.09
C SER A 1045 -40.41 -9.12 -62.76
N ASP A 1046 -39.78 -8.88 -63.92
CA ASP A 1046 -39.00 -9.86 -64.67
C ASP A 1046 -37.83 -10.45 -63.86
N LEU A 1047 -37.11 -9.61 -63.11
CA LEU A 1047 -35.94 -10.04 -62.33
C LEU A 1047 -36.28 -10.73 -61.00
N LEU A 1048 -37.50 -10.55 -60.50
CA LEU A 1048 -38.01 -11.24 -59.30
C LEU A 1048 -38.93 -12.42 -59.64
N GLY A 1049 -39.28 -12.62 -60.92
CA GLY A 1049 -40.16 -13.70 -61.39
C GLY A 1049 -41.64 -13.48 -61.06
N CYS A 1050 -42.07 -12.23 -60.86
CA CYS A 1050 -43.44 -11.88 -60.48
C CYS A 1050 -44.35 -11.71 -61.70
N SER A 1051 -45.63 -12.02 -61.51
CA SER A 1051 -46.68 -11.90 -62.53
C SER A 1051 -47.17 -10.46 -62.72
N GLU A 1052 -47.12 -9.64 -61.68
CA GLU A 1052 -47.42 -8.21 -61.72
C GLU A 1052 -46.34 -7.36 -61.03
N PRO A 1053 -46.11 -6.11 -61.47
CA PRO A 1053 -45.27 -5.16 -60.74
C PRO A 1053 -45.78 -4.83 -59.33
N SER A 1054 -47.08 -5.03 -59.06
CA SER A 1054 -47.73 -4.87 -57.75
C SER A 1054 -47.19 -5.89 -56.71
N GLU A 1055 -47.13 -7.14 -57.12
CA GLU A 1055 -46.54 -8.29 -56.40
C GLU A 1055 -45.03 -8.07 -56.19
N ALA A 1056 -44.32 -7.72 -57.27
CA ALA A 1056 -42.89 -7.45 -57.24
C ALA A 1056 -42.50 -6.33 -56.27
N ALA A 1057 -43.32 -5.29 -56.13
CA ALA A 1057 -43.10 -4.20 -55.18
C ALA A 1057 -43.13 -4.67 -53.71
N CYS A 1058 -44.00 -5.63 -53.37
CA CYS A 1058 -44.24 -6.06 -51.99
C CYS A 1058 -43.17 -7.00 -51.40
N LEU A 1059 -42.48 -7.78 -52.24
CA LEU A 1059 -41.50 -8.78 -51.79
C LEU A 1059 -40.38 -8.21 -50.90
N THR A 1060 -40.05 -8.95 -49.84
CA THR A 1060 -38.92 -8.68 -48.94
C THR A 1060 -37.71 -9.56 -49.28
N VAL A 1061 -36.63 -9.49 -48.49
CA VAL A 1061 -35.45 -10.36 -48.66
C VAL A 1061 -35.61 -11.72 -47.98
N ASP A 1062 -36.55 -11.86 -47.03
CA ASP A 1062 -36.87 -13.17 -46.45
C ASP A 1062 -37.69 -14.05 -47.43
N ASP A 1063 -38.28 -13.43 -48.46
CA ASP A 1063 -38.95 -14.11 -49.59
C ASP A 1063 -37.99 -14.51 -50.73
N MET A 1064 -36.70 -14.16 -50.64
CA MET A 1064 -35.72 -14.38 -51.71
C MET A 1064 -35.04 -15.77 -51.60
N PRO A 1065 -34.61 -16.36 -52.74
CA PRO A 1065 -33.87 -17.63 -52.73
C PRO A 1065 -32.64 -17.60 -51.84
N ALA A 1066 -32.44 -18.65 -51.03
CA ALA A 1066 -31.38 -18.70 -50.01
C ALA A 1066 -29.95 -18.61 -50.56
N ASN A 1067 -29.74 -18.89 -51.86
CA ASN A 1067 -28.46 -18.70 -52.54
C ASN A 1067 -28.19 -17.23 -52.93
N TRP A 1068 -29.19 -16.35 -52.95
CA TRP A 1068 -28.99 -14.91 -53.20
C TRP A 1068 -28.50 -14.20 -51.93
N THR A 1069 -28.75 -14.76 -50.76
CA THR A 1069 -28.48 -14.19 -49.43
C THR A 1069 -27.36 -14.90 -48.66
N CYS A 1070 -26.77 -15.96 -49.24
CA CYS A 1070 -25.92 -16.93 -48.53
C CYS A 1070 -24.63 -16.34 -47.93
N ASN A 1071 -24.07 -15.29 -48.51
CA ASN A 1071 -22.85 -14.64 -48.06
C ASN A 1071 -23.11 -13.33 -47.27
N VAL A 1072 -24.38 -13.02 -46.96
CA VAL A 1072 -24.76 -11.90 -46.11
C VAL A 1072 -24.70 -12.32 -44.63
N MET A 1073 -23.80 -11.71 -43.85
CA MET A 1073 -23.74 -11.95 -42.40
C MET A 1073 -25.05 -11.53 -41.72
N LYS A 1074 -25.87 -12.51 -41.30
CA LYS A 1074 -27.05 -12.28 -40.48
C LYS A 1074 -26.64 -11.59 -39.17
N LYS A 1075 -26.95 -10.30 -39.04
CA LYS A 1075 -26.75 -9.55 -37.79
C LYS A 1075 -27.50 -10.29 -36.67
N SER A 1076 -26.84 -10.46 -35.53
CA SER A 1076 -27.53 -10.86 -34.29
C SER A 1076 -28.72 -9.93 -34.09
N PRO A 1077 -29.92 -10.45 -33.75
CA PRO A 1077 -31.11 -9.61 -33.64
C PRO A 1077 -30.84 -8.48 -32.63
N PRO A 1078 -31.28 -7.24 -32.92
CA PRO A 1078 -31.14 -6.16 -31.95
C PRO A 1078 -31.84 -6.59 -30.66
N ARG A 1079 -31.13 -6.49 -29.52
CA ARG A 1079 -31.74 -6.77 -28.20
C ARG A 1079 -33.00 -5.93 -28.09
N SER A 1080 -34.15 -6.60 -27.98
CA SER A 1080 -35.45 -5.94 -28.12
C SER A 1080 -35.60 -4.80 -27.12
N ARG A 1081 -36.17 -3.68 -27.59
CA ARG A 1081 -36.53 -2.56 -26.71
C ARG A 1081 -37.82 -2.85 -25.92
N ASP A 1082 -38.51 -3.91 -26.31
CA ASP A 1082 -39.87 -4.26 -25.90
C ASP A 1082 -39.86 -5.19 -24.67
N LYS A 1083 -39.15 -4.76 -23.63
CA LYS A 1083 -39.28 -5.25 -22.24
C LYS A 1083 -39.34 -4.08 -21.26
N MET A 1084 -40.16 -3.09 -21.59
CA MET A 1084 -40.45 -1.91 -20.77
C MET A 1084 -41.96 -1.55 -20.83
N GLN A 1085 -42.81 -2.57 -20.89
CA GLN A 1085 -44.27 -2.45 -20.71
C GLN A 1085 -44.84 -3.45 -19.69
N ASP A 1086 -44.21 -4.60 -19.44
CA ASP A 1086 -44.62 -5.56 -18.39
C ASP A 1086 -44.26 -5.13 -16.94
N ILE A 1087 -43.96 -3.85 -16.71
CA ILE A 1087 -43.75 -3.27 -15.37
C ILE A 1087 -44.38 -1.87 -15.34
N TYR A 1088 -45.70 -1.83 -15.19
CA TYR A 1088 -46.49 -0.70 -14.71
C TYR A 1088 -47.78 -1.20 -14.03
#